data_AF-A0A6G0UJP2-F1
#
_entry.id   AF-A0A6G0UJP2-F1
#
_cell.length_a   1.000
_cell.length_b   1.000
_cell.length_c   1.000
_cell.angle_alpha   90.00
_cell.angle_beta   90.00
_cell.angle_gamma   90.00
#
_symmetry.space_group_name_H-M   'P 1'
#
loop_
_entity.id
_entity.type
_entity.pdbx_description
1 polymer ?
#
loop_
_entity_poly.entity_id
_entity_poly.type
_entity_poly.pdbx_seq_one_letter_code
_entity_poly.pdbx_strand_id
1 'polypeptide(L)'
;MSLTGVVFGAMGAGLGVVTYLALSSHFPSSVIAAWSSGTGGAGIIGSLVYAGLTEPHFANLSPKNACLTMLVVPALFAITYWFLMVVPDTVYEAKLLKPKTWLISESNMVTSTGSTEEIHSQINSEVDWSTESTVPVQLELTSTTEGRPGQRQLSFSEKLFLIVPMLKYMIPLVIVYIAEYAINQGLTELIYFDCSHGFHLSRGSQYRWYQVLYQAAFLGVADPPNTTVLYEGLLGGSAYSNTFYTIHQEVAPDVKEYSLSVATMADAVGIVIAAFLAMPLHNFICNQQKEINSGNVPETPTISRQSEWTFILPAVLVLYSIVKEIKIGEPFTYKYQTEFLNYTAETLNGEIYPYYAYAYLSSIIPILLFTDILLYKPIMYIEIFTQLIYRFTLVFTKNLLSQQIGQSMYAIATAADVAFSSYIYGKFEKDDYKKLTSWTRAGRMFGKAGGYFTAQLLILTHIGTYKTLNQIAFFFPCVALVFCFFMPRIRWKNLVARISSNESEEPRESQSSLPTSFSEYVLYKLRNMKSDFIKTYSNNFIRKWSFWWAMATCMSLQVALYTQTLFGEVQIGDDSPLNGFADAAYTFTSAVFIILTNRLPINWDKWGETALTNSIYLMYFCYVFYRSFYQVMITIAQWNIAKKMTTDSFGLVFGVNSFIALILQSILVITVTDKRGLGMGVRDSFLLYAAIHAFIALIFFISVIFSIIIYYRNKNKVVGKGI
;
A
#
# COMPACT_ATOMS: atom_id res chain seq x y z
N MET A 1 -7.12 -15.33 -30.14
CA MET A 1 -6.29 -16.54 -30.38
C MET A 1 -4.95 -16.45 -29.65
N SER A 2 -4.08 -15.46 -29.92
CA SER A 2 -2.79 -15.32 -29.21
C SER A 2 -2.91 -15.16 -27.69
N LEU A 3 -3.78 -14.26 -27.21
CA LEU A 3 -4.04 -14.09 -25.77
C LEU A 3 -4.57 -15.36 -25.10
N THR A 4 -5.44 -16.09 -25.81
CA THR A 4 -5.97 -17.39 -25.34
C THR A 4 -4.85 -18.41 -25.17
N GLY A 5 -3.90 -18.47 -26.12
CA GLY A 5 -2.71 -19.32 -26.01
C GLY A 5 -1.79 -18.94 -24.84
N VAL A 6 -1.61 -17.64 -24.59
CA VAL A 6 -0.86 -17.14 -23.43
C VAL A 6 -1.53 -17.57 -22.12
N VAL A 7 -2.87 -17.44 -22.02
CA VAL A 7 -3.63 -17.88 -20.83
C VAL A 7 -3.46 -19.37 -20.58
N PHE A 8 -3.63 -20.22 -21.61
CA PHE A 8 -3.46 -21.66 -21.46
C PHE A 8 -2.01 -22.06 -21.16
N GLY A 9 -1.03 -21.37 -21.75
CA GLY A 9 0.39 -21.57 -21.44
C GLY A 9 0.72 -21.22 -19.98
N ALA A 10 0.23 -20.08 -19.49
CA ALA A 10 0.41 -19.65 -18.11
C ALA A 10 -0.30 -20.58 -17.11
N MET A 11 -1.52 -21.03 -17.42
CA MET A 11 -2.23 -22.03 -16.61
C MET A 11 -1.47 -23.35 -16.55
N GLY A 12 -0.96 -23.84 -17.69
CA GLY A 12 -0.17 -25.07 -17.73
C GLY A 12 1.12 -24.98 -16.93
N ALA A 13 1.86 -23.87 -17.05
CA ALA A 13 3.08 -23.63 -16.30
C ALA A 13 2.80 -23.55 -14.79
N GLY A 14 1.82 -22.75 -14.37
CA GLY A 14 1.49 -22.57 -12.95
C GLY A 14 0.97 -23.84 -12.28
N LEU A 15 0.06 -24.58 -12.94
CA LEU A 15 -0.41 -25.87 -12.42
C LEU A 15 0.71 -26.91 -12.36
N GLY A 16 1.60 -26.92 -13.35
CA GLY A 16 2.74 -27.83 -13.40
C GLY A 16 3.70 -27.65 -12.22
N VAL A 17 4.23 -26.44 -12.03
CA VAL A 17 5.26 -26.17 -11.00
C VAL A 17 4.72 -26.46 -9.60
N VAL A 18 3.50 -26.00 -9.28
CA VAL A 18 2.86 -26.27 -7.98
C VAL A 18 2.70 -27.77 -7.76
N THR A 19 2.22 -28.51 -8.76
CA THR A 19 1.96 -29.95 -8.63
C THR A 19 3.25 -30.77 -8.50
N TYR A 20 4.27 -30.50 -9.33
CA TYR A 20 5.52 -31.28 -9.29
C TYR A 20 6.37 -30.98 -8.05
N LEU A 21 6.35 -29.74 -7.57
CA LEU A 21 7.08 -29.38 -6.36
C LEU A 21 6.37 -29.89 -5.11
N ALA A 22 5.03 -29.94 -5.10
CA ALA A 22 4.25 -30.66 -4.10
C ALA A 22 4.62 -32.16 -4.08
N LEU A 23 4.64 -32.79 -5.26
CA LEU A 23 4.97 -34.19 -5.45
C LEU A 23 6.38 -34.54 -4.97
N SER A 24 7.33 -33.61 -5.07
CA SER A 24 8.71 -33.79 -4.58
C SER A 24 8.80 -34.06 -3.07
N SER A 25 7.74 -33.76 -2.30
CA SER A 25 7.65 -34.10 -0.87
C SER A 25 7.73 -35.62 -0.63
N HIS A 26 7.36 -36.43 -1.62
CA HIS A 26 7.40 -37.89 -1.60
C HIS A 26 8.76 -38.48 -2.03
N PHE A 27 9.70 -37.64 -2.45
CA PHE A 27 11.01 -38.04 -2.94
C PHE A 27 12.14 -37.52 -2.04
N PRO A 28 13.35 -38.08 -2.13
CA PRO A 28 14.52 -37.55 -1.43
C PRO A 28 14.79 -36.08 -1.79
N SER A 29 15.36 -35.31 -0.86
CA SER A 29 15.66 -33.88 -1.06
C SER A 29 16.58 -33.59 -2.24
N SER A 30 17.38 -34.57 -2.69
CA SER A 30 18.18 -34.48 -3.91
C SER A 30 17.35 -34.24 -5.18
N VAL A 31 16.06 -34.61 -5.17
CA VAL A 31 15.13 -34.33 -6.27
C VAL A 31 14.83 -32.84 -6.40
N ILE A 32 14.85 -32.06 -5.31
CA ILE A 32 14.70 -30.59 -5.38
C ILE A 32 15.89 -29.97 -6.12
N ALA A 33 17.11 -30.43 -5.84
CA ALA A 33 18.31 -29.95 -6.51
C ALA A 33 18.31 -30.34 -8.00
N ALA A 34 17.90 -31.58 -8.33
CA ALA A 34 17.76 -32.04 -9.72
C ALA A 34 16.65 -31.28 -10.47
N TRP A 35 15.52 -31.03 -9.81
CA TRP A 35 14.41 -30.22 -10.33
C TRP A 35 14.88 -28.80 -10.63
N SER A 36 15.51 -28.13 -9.66
CA SER A 36 15.97 -26.76 -9.83
C SER A 36 17.06 -26.65 -10.91
N SER A 37 18.01 -27.59 -10.94
CA SER A 37 19.03 -27.67 -12.00
C SER A 37 18.38 -27.90 -13.37
N GLY A 38 17.38 -28.78 -13.46
CA GLY A 38 16.61 -29.02 -14.68
C GLY A 38 15.86 -27.78 -15.17
N THR A 39 15.24 -27.01 -14.26
CA THR A 39 14.57 -25.75 -14.61
C THR A 39 15.55 -24.69 -15.13
N GLY A 40 16.75 -24.57 -14.53
CA GLY A 40 17.80 -23.70 -15.04
C GLY A 40 18.31 -24.13 -16.42
N GLY A 41 18.54 -25.43 -16.60
CA GLY A 41 18.92 -26.00 -17.89
C GLY A 41 17.86 -25.81 -18.98
N ALA A 42 16.57 -25.88 -18.61
CA ALA A 42 15.46 -25.65 -19.53
C ALA A 42 15.44 -24.21 -20.08
N GLY A 43 15.82 -23.20 -19.28
CA GLY A 43 15.96 -21.82 -19.75
C GLY A 43 17.02 -21.66 -20.85
N ILE A 44 18.18 -22.29 -20.66
CA ILE A 44 19.29 -22.27 -21.63
C ILE A 44 18.95 -23.08 -22.87
N ILE A 45 18.56 -24.34 -22.70
CA ILE A 45 18.27 -25.24 -23.82
C ILE A 45 17.05 -24.74 -24.61
N GLY A 46 16.01 -24.27 -23.92
CA GLY A 46 14.80 -23.76 -24.56
C GLY A 46 15.06 -22.52 -25.42
N SER A 47 15.78 -21.54 -24.86
CA SER A 47 16.16 -20.33 -25.62
C SER A 47 17.09 -20.65 -26.79
N LEU A 48 18.06 -21.56 -26.60
CA LEU A 48 18.99 -21.99 -27.64
C LEU A 48 18.30 -22.74 -28.78
N VAL A 49 17.40 -23.68 -28.46
CA VAL A 49 16.63 -24.41 -29.49
C VAL A 49 15.73 -23.44 -30.24
N TYR A 50 15.07 -22.49 -29.56
CA TYR A 50 14.25 -21.49 -30.24
C TYR A 50 15.08 -20.59 -31.16
N ALA A 51 16.23 -20.10 -30.70
CA ALA A 51 17.15 -19.30 -31.51
C ALA A 51 17.65 -20.10 -32.72
N GLY A 52 18.11 -21.35 -32.53
CA GLY A 52 18.56 -22.22 -33.62
C GLY A 52 17.47 -22.55 -34.65
N LEU A 53 16.21 -22.72 -34.20
CA LEU A 53 15.09 -22.96 -35.10
C LEU A 53 14.73 -21.72 -35.93
N THR A 54 14.86 -20.52 -35.37
CA THR A 54 14.34 -19.29 -35.98
C THR A 54 15.40 -18.39 -36.61
N GLU A 55 16.68 -18.66 -36.38
CA GLU A 55 17.78 -17.86 -36.92
C GLU A 55 18.00 -18.11 -38.42
N PRO A 56 18.11 -17.06 -39.25
CA PRO A 56 18.34 -17.17 -40.69
C PRO A 56 19.52 -18.03 -41.13
N HIS A 57 20.60 -18.06 -40.33
CA HIS A 57 21.80 -18.85 -40.63
C HIS A 57 21.71 -20.33 -40.17
N PHE A 58 20.62 -20.71 -39.50
CA PHE A 58 20.37 -22.07 -39.05
C PHE A 58 19.11 -22.63 -39.74
N ALA A 59 18.07 -23.03 -39.00
CA ALA A 59 16.89 -23.67 -39.60
C ALA A 59 15.92 -22.67 -40.27
N ASN A 60 16.06 -21.36 -40.00
CA ASN A 60 15.28 -20.27 -40.61
C ASN A 60 13.76 -20.51 -40.63
N LEU A 61 13.23 -21.15 -39.60
CA LEU A 61 11.79 -21.37 -39.47
C LEU A 61 11.12 -20.07 -39.03
N SER A 62 9.91 -19.83 -39.56
CA SER A 62 9.06 -18.77 -39.01
C SER A 62 8.76 -19.06 -37.53
N PRO A 63 8.56 -18.04 -36.67
CA PRO A 63 8.20 -18.24 -35.27
C PRO A 63 6.99 -19.16 -35.08
N LYS A 64 6.01 -19.07 -35.99
CA LYS A 64 4.84 -19.97 -36.00
C LYS A 64 5.24 -21.43 -36.18
N ASN A 65 6.11 -21.73 -37.15
CA ASN A 65 6.53 -23.09 -37.43
C ASN A 65 7.48 -23.61 -36.34
N ALA A 66 8.33 -22.76 -35.78
CA ALA A 66 9.18 -23.12 -34.64
C ALA A 66 8.33 -23.53 -33.41
N CYS A 67 7.29 -22.75 -33.07
CA CYS A 67 6.37 -23.11 -31.98
C CYS A 67 5.60 -24.41 -32.25
N LEU A 68 5.21 -24.67 -33.50
CA LEU A 68 4.55 -25.93 -33.88
C LEU A 68 5.50 -27.13 -33.76
N THR A 69 6.76 -26.99 -34.18
CA THR A 69 7.79 -28.02 -34.00
C THR A 69 8.03 -28.33 -32.53
N MET A 70 7.96 -27.31 -31.66
CA MET A 70 8.11 -27.49 -30.21
C MET A 70 6.93 -28.21 -29.52
N LEU A 71 5.84 -28.53 -30.22
CA LEU A 71 4.77 -29.40 -29.68
C LEU A 71 5.25 -30.83 -29.36
N VAL A 72 6.45 -31.21 -29.83
CA VAL A 72 7.13 -32.42 -29.37
C VAL A 72 7.43 -32.39 -27.87
N VAL A 73 7.65 -31.21 -27.26
CA VAL A 73 8.02 -31.08 -25.84
C VAL A 73 6.88 -31.52 -24.90
N PRO A 74 5.62 -31.06 -25.06
CA PRO A 74 4.50 -31.62 -24.31
C PRO A 74 4.31 -33.14 -24.50
N ALA A 75 4.55 -33.66 -25.71
CA ALA A 75 4.50 -35.10 -25.97
C ALA A 75 5.62 -35.86 -25.24
N LEU A 76 6.82 -35.28 -25.18
CA LEU A 76 7.91 -35.81 -24.38
C LEU A 76 7.54 -35.78 -22.89
N PHE A 77 7.02 -34.68 -22.34
CA PHE A 77 6.57 -34.63 -20.95
C PHE A 77 5.53 -35.71 -20.62
N ALA A 78 4.57 -35.93 -21.51
CA ALA A 78 3.62 -37.04 -21.42
C ALA A 78 4.34 -38.39 -21.34
N ILE A 79 5.25 -38.67 -22.27
CA ILE A 79 6.02 -39.93 -22.29
C ILE A 79 6.85 -40.08 -21.01
N THR A 80 7.54 -39.03 -20.56
CA THR A 80 8.35 -39.06 -19.35
C THR A 80 7.51 -39.32 -18.11
N TYR A 81 6.35 -38.67 -18.00
CA TYR A 81 5.44 -38.85 -16.87
C TYR A 81 4.89 -40.28 -16.80
N TRP A 82 4.40 -40.82 -17.92
CA TRP A 82 3.74 -42.13 -17.92
C TRP A 82 4.68 -43.34 -18.00
N PHE A 83 5.88 -43.19 -18.59
CA PHE A 83 6.77 -44.33 -18.85
C PHE A 83 8.12 -44.25 -18.13
N LEU A 84 8.57 -43.07 -17.66
CA LEU A 84 9.88 -42.91 -17.02
C LEU A 84 9.78 -42.53 -15.54
N MET A 85 8.75 -41.80 -15.13
CA MET A 85 8.57 -41.39 -13.74
C MET A 85 8.12 -42.58 -12.88
N VAL A 86 8.94 -42.92 -11.88
CA VAL A 86 8.59 -43.93 -10.87
C VAL A 86 7.69 -43.25 -9.83
N VAL A 87 6.43 -43.65 -9.77
CA VAL A 87 5.47 -43.13 -8.77
C VAL A 87 5.70 -43.86 -7.44
N PRO A 88 5.99 -43.15 -6.33
CA PRO A 88 6.15 -43.76 -5.02
C PRO A 88 4.83 -44.36 -4.52
N ASP A 89 4.89 -45.46 -3.75
CA ASP A 89 3.71 -46.14 -3.15
C ASP A 89 2.87 -45.24 -2.20
N THR A 90 3.41 -44.06 -1.91
CA THR A 90 2.85 -43.02 -1.04
C THR A 90 1.88 -42.10 -1.76
N VAL A 91 1.86 -42.11 -3.09
CA VAL A 91 1.01 -41.26 -3.93
C VAL A 91 -0.22 -42.04 -4.40
N TYR A 92 -1.40 -41.46 -4.23
CA TYR A 92 -2.65 -42.09 -4.69
C TYR A 92 -2.76 -42.06 -6.22
N GLU A 93 -2.78 -43.22 -6.86
CA GLU A 93 -2.87 -43.35 -8.31
C GLU A 93 -4.33 -43.41 -8.80
N ALA A 94 -4.75 -42.37 -9.53
CA ALA A 94 -6.02 -42.36 -10.23
C ALA A 94 -5.93 -43.18 -11.53
N LYS A 95 -6.69 -44.28 -11.64
CA LYS A 95 -6.68 -45.14 -12.83
C LYS A 95 -7.53 -44.51 -13.93
N LEU A 96 -6.91 -44.21 -15.08
CA LEU A 96 -7.53 -43.48 -16.20
C LEU A 96 -8.90 -44.06 -16.65
N LEU A 97 -9.01 -45.40 -16.68
CA LEU A 97 -10.22 -46.09 -17.14
C LEU A 97 -11.24 -46.38 -16.01
N LYS A 98 -11.00 -45.89 -14.79
CA LYS A 98 -11.89 -46.10 -13.64
C LYS A 98 -12.21 -44.76 -12.96
N PRO A 99 -13.24 -44.02 -13.42
CA PRO A 99 -13.57 -42.69 -12.88
C PRO A 99 -13.83 -42.65 -11.37
N LYS A 100 -14.29 -43.76 -10.79
CA LYS A 100 -14.45 -43.90 -9.33
C LYS A 100 -13.14 -43.79 -8.54
N THR A 101 -12.00 -44.04 -9.19
CA THR A 101 -10.65 -43.87 -8.61
C THR A 101 -10.10 -42.46 -8.78
N TRP A 102 -10.85 -41.53 -9.37
CA TRP A 102 -10.44 -40.13 -9.49
C TRP A 102 -10.93 -39.30 -8.30
N LEU A 103 -11.87 -39.85 -7.52
CA LEU A 103 -12.45 -39.23 -6.34
C LEU A 103 -12.01 -40.02 -5.10
N ILE A 104 -11.26 -39.37 -4.23
CA ILE A 104 -10.84 -39.94 -2.95
C ILE A 104 -12.02 -39.82 -1.98
N SER A 105 -12.55 -40.94 -1.50
CA SER A 105 -13.61 -40.95 -0.49
C SER A 105 -13.04 -40.62 0.88
N GLU A 106 -13.75 -39.79 1.66
CA GLU A 106 -13.40 -39.42 3.05
C GLU A 106 -13.15 -40.65 3.94
N SER A 107 -13.73 -41.81 3.64
CA SER A 107 -13.57 -43.04 4.43
C SER A 107 -12.15 -43.65 4.39
N ASN A 108 -11.30 -43.25 3.44
CA ASN A 108 -9.91 -43.68 3.33
C ASN A 108 -8.92 -42.62 3.82
N MET A 109 -9.42 -41.51 4.38
CA MET A 109 -8.60 -40.41 4.89
C MET A 109 -8.33 -40.64 6.38
N VAL A 110 -7.07 -40.57 6.78
CA VAL A 110 -6.67 -40.76 8.18
C VAL A 110 -7.08 -39.52 8.97
N THR A 111 -8.22 -39.59 9.67
CA THR A 111 -8.60 -38.60 10.69
C THR A 111 -7.81 -38.94 11.96
N SER A 112 -6.68 -38.27 12.20
CA SER A 112 -6.05 -38.36 13.51
C SER A 112 -6.88 -37.55 14.51
N THR A 113 -7.71 -38.24 15.28
CA THR A 113 -8.35 -37.72 16.48
C THR A 113 -7.31 -37.60 17.59
N GLY A 114 -6.46 -36.57 17.53
CA GLY A 114 -5.77 -36.04 18.70
C GLY A 114 -6.59 -34.89 19.25
N SER A 115 -7.11 -35.01 20.47
CA SER A 115 -7.84 -33.94 21.13
C SER A 115 -6.96 -32.69 21.24
N THR A 116 -7.55 -31.54 20.93
CA THR A 116 -6.92 -30.21 20.98
C THR A 116 -6.31 -29.86 22.35
N GLU A 117 -6.62 -30.64 23.39
CA GLU A 117 -6.14 -30.45 24.76
C GLU A 117 -4.74 -31.04 25.02
N GLU A 118 -4.31 -32.11 24.34
CA GLU A 118 -2.99 -32.71 24.59
C GLU A 118 -1.84 -31.89 23.96
N ILE A 119 -2.05 -31.31 22.78
CA ILE A 119 -1.07 -30.45 22.09
C ILE A 119 -0.83 -29.14 22.87
N HIS A 120 -1.85 -28.61 23.54
CA HIS A 120 -1.70 -27.42 24.39
C HIS A 120 -0.88 -27.68 25.67
N SER A 121 -0.82 -28.92 26.14
CA SER A 121 -0.05 -29.28 27.35
C SER A 121 1.44 -29.44 27.10
N GLN A 122 1.85 -29.91 25.91
CA GLN A 122 3.26 -30.18 25.60
C GLN A 122 4.03 -28.95 25.08
N ILE A 123 3.33 -27.92 24.57
CA ILE A 123 3.97 -26.67 24.11
C ILE A 123 4.31 -25.73 25.29
N ASN A 124 3.67 -25.90 26.45
CA ASN A 124 3.83 -25.00 27.60
C ASN A 124 4.94 -25.39 28.59
N SER A 125 5.60 -26.53 28.42
CA SER A 125 6.76 -26.92 29.24
C SER A 125 8.04 -26.92 28.40
N GLU A 126 8.89 -25.92 28.67
CA GLU A 126 10.28 -25.76 28.18
C GLU A 126 10.48 -25.16 26.77
N VAL A 127 10.39 -23.83 26.68
CA VAL A 127 11.23 -23.04 25.75
C VAL A 127 11.86 -21.89 26.53
N ASP A 128 13.05 -22.14 27.07
CA ASP A 128 14.00 -21.12 27.52
C ASP A 128 14.81 -20.64 26.30
N TRP A 129 14.82 -19.33 26.05
CA TRP A 129 15.39 -18.71 24.84
C TRP A 129 16.89 -18.37 24.97
N SER A 130 17.66 -19.12 25.77
CA SER A 130 19.05 -18.75 26.08
C SER A 130 20.14 -19.73 25.63
N THR A 131 19.84 -20.79 24.87
CA THR A 131 20.88 -21.73 24.39
C THR A 131 20.66 -22.25 22.97
N GLU A 132 21.65 -22.00 22.10
CA GLU A 132 21.84 -22.68 20.81
C GLU A 132 22.17 -24.16 21.06
N SER A 133 21.20 -25.05 20.93
CA SER A 133 21.42 -26.50 20.67
C SER A 133 20.11 -27.14 20.22
N THR A 134 19.96 -27.36 18.92
CA THR A 134 18.85 -28.12 18.33
C THR A 134 19.10 -29.63 18.52
N VAL A 135 18.37 -30.27 19.43
CA VAL A 135 18.20 -31.74 19.43
C VAL A 135 16.88 -32.05 18.71
N PRO A 136 16.86 -32.92 17.68
CA PRO A 136 15.63 -33.26 16.99
C PRO A 136 14.77 -34.16 17.86
N VAL A 137 13.51 -33.77 18.09
CA VAL A 137 12.49 -34.62 18.72
C VAL A 137 12.14 -35.73 17.72
N GLN A 138 12.62 -36.95 17.96
CA GLN A 138 12.16 -38.15 17.28
C GLN A 138 10.84 -38.60 17.91
N LEU A 139 9.72 -38.24 17.27
CA LEU A 139 8.45 -38.92 17.49
C LEU A 139 8.51 -40.27 16.75
N GLU A 140 8.69 -41.36 17.50
CA GLU A 140 8.48 -42.72 16.99
C GLU A 140 7.00 -42.87 16.60
N LEU A 141 6.72 -42.80 15.30
CA LEU A 141 5.46 -43.30 14.75
C LEU A 141 5.49 -44.83 14.87
N THR A 142 4.64 -45.37 15.74
CA THR A 142 4.33 -46.81 15.75
C THR A 142 3.81 -47.22 14.38
N SER A 143 4.57 -48.09 13.72
CA SER A 143 4.24 -48.68 12.44
C SER A 143 2.95 -49.49 12.53
N THR A 144 1.90 -49.05 11.84
CA THR A 144 0.79 -49.93 11.45
C THR A 144 0.56 -49.83 9.94
N THR A 145 0.98 -50.91 9.27
CA THR A 145 0.59 -51.38 7.92
C THR A 145 0.67 -50.39 6.75
N GLU A 146 1.70 -50.61 5.92
CA GLU A 146 1.94 -50.03 4.58
C GLU A 146 2.35 -48.54 4.55
N GLY A 147 3.61 -48.27 4.91
CA GLY A 147 4.55 -47.47 4.09
C GLY A 147 4.17 -46.08 3.58
N ARG A 148 3.14 -45.40 4.08
CA ARG A 148 2.73 -44.07 3.62
C ARG A 148 3.06 -42.99 4.66
N PRO A 149 3.88 -41.97 4.37
CA PRO A 149 3.89 -40.74 5.15
C PRO A 149 2.53 -40.07 4.96
N GLY A 150 1.67 -40.16 5.98
CA GLY A 150 0.32 -39.62 5.93
C GLY A 150 0.33 -38.10 5.88
N GLN A 151 -0.02 -37.52 4.72
CA GLN A 151 -0.42 -36.13 4.61
C GLN A 151 -1.64 -35.88 5.52
N ARG A 152 -1.55 -34.92 6.44
CA ARG A 152 -2.68 -34.56 7.30
C ARG A 152 -3.70 -33.76 6.49
N GLN A 153 -4.98 -34.06 6.64
CA GLN A 153 -6.03 -33.22 6.08
C GLN A 153 -6.07 -31.89 6.83
N LEU A 154 -5.68 -30.81 6.15
CA LEU A 154 -5.65 -29.47 6.71
C LEU A 154 -6.98 -28.75 6.47
N SER A 155 -7.58 -28.24 7.53
CA SER A 155 -8.69 -27.29 7.46
C SER A 155 -8.27 -25.99 6.76
N PHE A 156 -9.24 -25.22 6.26
CA PHE A 156 -8.94 -23.93 5.62
C PHE A 156 -8.18 -22.97 6.54
N SER A 157 -8.49 -22.98 7.84
CA SER A 157 -7.79 -22.18 8.83
C SER A 157 -6.35 -22.64 9.01
N GLU A 158 -6.10 -23.94 9.19
CA GLU A 158 -4.73 -24.50 9.30
C GLU A 158 -3.91 -24.21 8.04
N LYS A 159 -4.52 -24.34 6.86
CA LYS A 159 -3.89 -23.96 5.57
C LYS A 159 -3.44 -22.50 5.57
N LEU A 160 -4.26 -21.58 6.10
CA LEU A 160 -3.91 -20.17 6.18
C LEU A 160 -2.80 -19.90 7.21
N PHE A 161 -2.85 -20.58 8.36
CA PHE A 161 -1.81 -20.48 9.40
C PHE A 161 -0.44 -20.98 8.91
N LEU A 162 -0.41 -22.06 8.12
CA LEU A 162 0.81 -22.62 7.55
C LEU A 162 1.49 -21.69 6.52
N ILE A 163 0.77 -20.70 5.96
CA ILE A 163 1.38 -19.72 5.05
C ILE A 163 2.36 -18.81 5.80
N VAL A 164 2.05 -18.44 7.04
CA VAL A 164 2.83 -17.43 7.76
C VAL A 164 4.29 -17.82 8.00
N PRO A 165 4.62 -19.02 8.52
CA PRO A 165 6.01 -19.43 8.64
C PRO A 165 6.71 -19.56 7.27
N MET A 166 5.95 -19.71 6.18
CA MET A 166 6.50 -19.74 4.82
C MET A 166 6.86 -18.36 4.27
N LEU A 167 6.33 -17.26 4.85
CA LEU A 167 6.60 -15.90 4.39
C LEU A 167 8.09 -15.53 4.42
N LYS A 168 8.86 -16.09 5.38
CA LYS A 168 10.32 -15.87 5.45
C LYS A 168 11.05 -16.39 4.20
N TYR A 169 10.49 -17.38 3.53
CA TYR A 169 11.00 -17.90 2.26
C TYR A 169 10.35 -17.21 1.06
N MET A 170 9.04 -16.95 1.13
CA MET A 170 8.28 -16.36 0.02
C MET A 170 8.67 -14.90 -0.27
N ILE A 171 8.88 -14.06 0.74
CA ILE A 171 9.16 -12.62 0.54
C ILE A 171 10.48 -12.40 -0.23
N PRO A 172 11.62 -13.02 0.15
CA PRO A 172 12.84 -12.92 -0.65
C PRO A 172 12.65 -13.45 -2.08
N LEU A 173 11.93 -14.55 -2.24
CA LEU A 173 11.67 -15.15 -3.55
C LEU A 173 10.85 -14.21 -4.44
N VAL A 174 9.79 -13.57 -3.91
CA VAL A 174 9.02 -12.54 -4.62
C VAL A 174 9.92 -11.40 -5.11
N ILE A 175 10.83 -10.91 -4.28
CA ILE A 175 11.71 -9.78 -4.63
C ILE A 175 12.63 -10.15 -5.79
N VAL A 176 13.23 -11.35 -5.77
CA VAL A 176 14.07 -11.86 -6.86
C VAL A 176 13.26 -11.92 -8.15
N TYR A 177 12.10 -12.56 -8.15
CA TYR A 177 11.26 -12.70 -9.35
C TYR A 177 10.76 -11.35 -9.89
N ILE A 178 10.54 -10.35 -9.02
CA ILE A 178 10.26 -8.98 -9.46
C ILE A 178 11.44 -8.42 -10.26
N ALA A 179 12.66 -8.54 -9.73
CA ALA A 179 13.86 -8.01 -10.38
C ALA A 179 14.15 -8.72 -11.71
N GLU A 180 14.16 -10.05 -11.71
CA GLU A 180 14.40 -10.90 -12.88
C GLU A 180 13.45 -10.55 -14.04
N TYR A 181 12.14 -10.56 -13.78
CA TYR A 181 11.14 -10.36 -14.81
C TYR A 181 11.00 -8.89 -15.23
N ALA A 182 11.32 -7.93 -14.35
CA ALA A 182 11.36 -6.51 -14.74
C ALA A 182 12.48 -6.24 -15.75
N ILE A 183 13.62 -6.93 -15.63
CA ILE A 183 14.72 -6.84 -16.60
C ILE A 183 14.34 -7.54 -17.91
N ASN A 184 13.82 -8.76 -17.83
CA ASN A 184 13.42 -9.53 -19.01
C ASN A 184 12.33 -8.87 -19.84
N GLN A 185 11.30 -8.33 -19.18
CA GLN A 185 10.14 -7.77 -19.86
C GLN A 185 10.28 -6.26 -20.14
N GLY A 186 11.04 -5.52 -19.33
CA GLY A 186 11.11 -4.06 -19.40
C GLY A 186 12.39 -3.50 -20.03
N LEU A 187 13.53 -4.18 -19.89
CA LEU A 187 14.85 -3.67 -20.29
C LEU A 187 15.40 -4.36 -21.54
N THR A 188 15.24 -5.67 -21.65
CA THR A 188 15.81 -6.49 -22.73
C THR A 188 15.37 -6.05 -24.12
N GLU A 189 14.11 -5.63 -24.29
CA GLU A 189 13.60 -5.15 -25.59
C GLU A 189 14.25 -3.85 -26.08
N LEU A 190 14.95 -3.14 -25.19
CA LEU A 190 15.59 -1.86 -25.45
C LEU A 190 17.08 -1.96 -25.76
N ILE A 191 17.68 -3.13 -25.55
CA ILE A 191 19.09 -3.37 -25.80
C ILE A 191 19.26 -3.74 -27.28
N TYR A 192 19.89 -2.85 -28.04
CA TYR A 192 20.28 -3.12 -29.42
C TYR A 192 21.70 -2.59 -29.65
N PHE A 193 22.47 -3.33 -30.44
CA PHE A 193 23.81 -2.95 -30.86
C PHE A 193 23.79 -2.56 -32.33
N ASP A 194 24.59 -1.58 -32.71
CA ASP A 194 24.78 -1.22 -34.12
C ASP A 194 25.43 -2.38 -34.90
N CYS A 195 25.40 -2.32 -36.24
CA CYS A 195 25.93 -3.42 -37.07
C CYS A 195 27.43 -3.71 -36.84
N SER A 196 28.23 -2.72 -36.43
CA SER A 196 29.67 -2.87 -36.16
C SER A 196 29.96 -3.58 -34.84
N HIS A 197 29.13 -3.35 -33.81
CA HIS A 197 29.30 -3.90 -32.47
C HIS A 197 28.38 -5.12 -32.21
N GLY A 198 27.37 -5.34 -33.05
CA GLY A 198 26.40 -6.44 -32.96
C GLY A 198 26.74 -7.67 -33.80
N PHE A 199 28.03 -7.91 -34.11
CA PHE A 199 28.49 -9.06 -34.92
C PHE A 199 27.79 -9.23 -36.28
N HIS A 200 27.40 -8.12 -36.92
CA HIS A 200 26.62 -8.13 -38.17
C HIS A 200 25.26 -8.84 -38.09
N LEU A 201 24.73 -9.08 -36.88
CA LEU A 201 23.42 -9.69 -36.67
C LEU A 201 22.28 -8.70 -36.94
N SER A 202 21.22 -9.18 -37.57
CA SER A 202 19.96 -8.42 -37.71
C SER A 202 19.37 -8.09 -36.34
N ARG A 203 18.57 -7.03 -36.22
CA ARG A 203 17.91 -6.66 -34.95
C ARG A 203 17.09 -7.81 -34.35
N GLY A 204 16.41 -8.59 -35.19
CA GLY A 204 15.66 -9.77 -34.75
C GLY A 204 16.58 -10.91 -34.26
N SER A 205 17.73 -11.09 -34.92
CA SER A 205 18.75 -12.05 -34.49
C SER A 205 19.39 -11.64 -33.17
N GLN A 206 19.71 -10.36 -32.99
CA GLN A 206 20.24 -9.82 -31.75
C GLN A 206 19.30 -10.09 -30.56
N TYR A 207 17.98 -9.87 -30.73
CA TYR A 207 17.00 -10.16 -29.67
C TYR A 207 16.95 -11.65 -29.29
N ARG A 208 16.95 -12.55 -30.29
CA ARG A 208 16.94 -14.00 -30.05
C ARG A 208 18.18 -14.48 -29.30
N TRP A 209 19.35 -14.03 -29.75
CA TRP A 209 20.62 -14.41 -29.14
C TRP A 209 20.86 -13.72 -27.80
N TYR A 210 20.32 -12.52 -27.59
CA TYR A 210 20.32 -11.88 -26.28
C TYR A 210 19.53 -12.70 -25.26
N GLN A 211 18.39 -13.27 -25.62
CA GLN A 211 17.66 -14.20 -24.73
C GLN A 211 18.48 -15.43 -24.38
N VAL A 212 19.25 -15.98 -25.32
CA VAL A 212 20.19 -17.07 -25.04
C VAL A 212 21.30 -16.63 -24.08
N LEU A 213 21.92 -15.47 -24.33
CA LEU A 213 22.99 -14.93 -23.49
C LEU A 213 22.52 -14.55 -22.08
N TYR A 214 21.30 -14.00 -21.97
CA TYR A 214 20.66 -13.70 -20.69
C TYR A 214 20.50 -14.99 -19.86
N GLN A 215 19.98 -16.06 -20.47
CA GLN A 215 19.84 -17.36 -19.81
C GLN A 215 21.19 -18.05 -19.56
N ALA A 216 22.21 -17.76 -20.38
CA ALA A 216 23.53 -18.37 -20.35
C ALA A 216 24.60 -17.53 -19.65
N ALA A 217 24.22 -16.55 -18.80
CA ALA A 217 25.11 -15.56 -18.17
C ALA A 217 26.35 -16.13 -17.41
N PHE A 218 26.51 -17.45 -17.34
CA PHE A 218 27.72 -18.15 -16.93
C PHE A 218 28.97 -17.88 -17.82
N LEU A 219 28.84 -17.30 -19.02
CA LEU A 219 29.97 -17.05 -19.93
C LEU A 219 30.26 -15.55 -20.05
N GLY A 220 31.31 -15.10 -19.36
CA GLY A 220 31.55 -13.71 -18.97
C GLY A 220 31.79 -12.69 -20.08
N VAL A 221 31.26 -11.48 -19.82
CA VAL A 221 31.71 -10.21 -20.43
C VAL A 221 31.66 -9.13 -19.33
N ALA A 222 32.79 -8.47 -19.11
CA ALA A 222 33.04 -7.52 -18.02
C ALA A 222 32.46 -6.12 -18.28
N ASP A 223 31.13 -6.02 -18.44
CA ASP A 223 30.42 -4.74 -18.45
C ASP A 223 29.49 -4.60 -17.21
N PRO A 224 29.32 -3.38 -16.65
CA PRO A 224 28.52 -3.16 -15.44
C PRO A 224 27.06 -3.69 -15.51
N PRO A 225 26.32 -3.56 -16.63
CA PRO A 225 24.96 -4.10 -16.74
C PRO A 225 24.92 -5.63 -16.75
N ASN A 226 25.88 -6.27 -17.45
CA ASN A 226 25.95 -7.73 -17.58
C ASN A 226 26.37 -8.40 -16.27
N THR A 227 27.18 -7.69 -15.47
CA THR A 227 27.56 -8.12 -14.12
C THR A 227 26.33 -8.17 -13.20
N THR A 228 25.41 -7.19 -13.28
CA THR A 228 24.17 -7.18 -12.49
C THR A 228 23.24 -8.35 -12.84
N VAL A 229 23.09 -8.66 -14.14
CA VAL A 229 22.28 -9.79 -14.61
C VAL A 229 22.85 -11.13 -14.14
N LEU A 230 24.17 -11.30 -14.18
CA LEU A 230 24.83 -12.51 -13.67
C LEU A 230 24.63 -12.70 -12.16
N TYR A 231 24.83 -11.65 -11.36
CA TYR A 231 24.58 -11.71 -9.92
C TYR A 231 23.12 -12.03 -9.62
N GLU A 232 22.19 -11.44 -10.36
CA GLU A 232 20.75 -11.68 -10.21
C GLU A 232 20.39 -13.14 -10.52
N GLY A 233 20.81 -13.69 -11.66
CA GLY A 233 20.54 -15.09 -12.00
C GLY A 233 21.16 -16.10 -11.02
N LEU A 234 22.38 -15.86 -10.54
CA LEU A 234 23.03 -16.72 -9.53
C LEU A 234 22.33 -16.64 -8.17
N LEU A 235 21.98 -15.44 -7.72
CA LEU A 235 21.25 -15.23 -6.47
C LEU A 235 19.85 -15.79 -6.56
N GLY A 236 19.17 -15.65 -7.70
CA GLY A 236 17.83 -16.16 -7.92
C GLY A 236 17.77 -17.69 -7.95
N GLY A 237 18.67 -18.33 -8.72
CA GLY A 237 18.79 -19.79 -8.73
C GLY A 237 19.18 -20.37 -7.38
N SER A 238 20.10 -19.71 -6.67
CA SER A 238 20.52 -20.13 -5.32
C SER A 238 19.42 -19.93 -4.29
N ALA A 239 18.70 -18.79 -4.33
CA ALA A 239 17.59 -18.51 -3.44
C ALA A 239 16.41 -19.45 -3.66
N TYR A 240 16.10 -19.78 -4.92
CA TYR A 240 15.09 -20.77 -5.28
C TYR A 240 15.48 -22.16 -4.74
N SER A 241 16.67 -22.65 -5.09
CA SER A 241 17.15 -23.97 -4.66
C SER A 241 17.19 -24.09 -3.14
N ASN A 242 17.77 -23.09 -2.47
CA ASN A 242 17.94 -23.11 -1.02
C ASN A 242 16.60 -23.01 -0.30
N THR A 243 15.66 -22.20 -0.79
CA THR A 243 14.30 -22.10 -0.24
C THR A 243 13.61 -23.46 -0.23
N PHE A 244 13.51 -24.12 -1.39
CA PHE A 244 12.76 -25.37 -1.49
C PHE A 244 13.50 -26.54 -0.83
N TYR A 245 14.83 -26.54 -0.85
CA TYR A 245 15.64 -27.51 -0.12
C TYR A 245 15.43 -27.38 1.39
N THR A 246 15.43 -26.16 1.92
CA THR A 246 15.23 -25.88 3.34
C THR A 246 13.80 -26.25 3.77
N ILE A 247 12.78 -25.89 2.99
CA ILE A 247 11.39 -26.30 3.26
C ILE A 247 11.28 -27.83 3.28
N HIS A 248 11.95 -28.52 2.33
CA HIS A 248 11.91 -29.98 2.27
C HIS A 248 12.57 -30.66 3.49
N GLN A 249 13.63 -30.06 4.04
CA GLN A 249 14.35 -30.57 5.22
C GLN A 249 13.68 -30.24 6.55
N GLU A 250 13.25 -28.99 6.73
CA GLU A 250 12.83 -28.47 8.04
C GLU A 250 11.33 -28.63 8.32
N VAL A 251 10.50 -28.75 7.27
CA VAL A 251 9.04 -28.86 7.46
C VAL A 251 8.62 -30.30 7.73
N ALA A 252 7.73 -30.46 8.71
CA ALA A 252 7.19 -31.75 9.10
C ALA A 252 6.53 -32.48 7.92
N PRO A 253 6.73 -33.82 7.76
CA PRO A 253 6.25 -34.58 6.60
C PRO A 253 4.73 -34.50 6.35
N ASP A 254 3.94 -34.30 7.39
CA ASP A 254 2.47 -34.25 7.36
C ASP A 254 1.91 -32.98 6.71
N VAL A 255 2.70 -31.89 6.65
CA VAL A 255 2.30 -30.60 6.05
C VAL A 255 3.22 -30.12 4.91
N LYS A 256 4.30 -30.86 4.64
CA LYS A 256 5.36 -30.52 3.68
C LYS A 256 4.86 -30.25 2.25
N GLU A 257 3.98 -31.09 1.73
CA GLU A 257 3.40 -30.93 0.39
C GLU A 257 2.69 -29.59 0.22
N TYR A 258 1.86 -29.22 1.21
CA TYR A 258 1.16 -27.94 1.22
C TYR A 258 2.15 -26.77 1.35
N SER A 259 3.15 -26.88 2.22
CA SER A 259 4.20 -25.85 2.40
C SER A 259 5.02 -25.60 1.13
N LEU A 260 5.43 -26.65 0.42
CA LEU A 260 6.12 -26.54 -0.88
C LEU A 260 5.20 -25.90 -1.94
N SER A 261 3.92 -26.30 -1.98
CA SER A 261 2.92 -25.76 -2.90
C SER A 261 2.71 -24.25 -2.70
N VAL A 262 2.50 -23.82 -1.46
CA VAL A 262 2.19 -22.42 -1.16
C VAL A 262 3.41 -21.53 -1.32
N ALA A 263 4.60 -22.01 -0.96
CA ALA A 263 5.85 -21.28 -1.15
C ALA A 263 6.12 -21.00 -2.64
N THR A 264 5.71 -21.93 -3.53
CA THR A 264 5.80 -21.75 -4.99
C THR A 264 5.09 -20.50 -5.45
N MET A 265 3.92 -20.16 -4.90
CA MET A 265 3.11 -19.00 -5.33
C MET A 265 3.87 -17.66 -5.29
N ALA A 266 4.97 -17.57 -4.56
CA ALA A 266 5.86 -16.42 -4.56
C ALA A 266 6.38 -16.06 -5.96
N ASP A 267 6.65 -17.04 -6.83
CA ASP A 267 7.12 -16.81 -8.19
C ASP A 267 6.09 -16.05 -9.03
N ALA A 268 4.84 -16.51 -9.05
CA ALA A 268 3.75 -15.97 -9.81
C ALA A 268 3.40 -14.56 -9.32
N VAL A 269 3.41 -14.33 -8.00
CA VAL A 269 3.22 -12.99 -7.43
C VAL A 269 4.31 -12.04 -7.92
N GLY A 270 5.58 -12.46 -7.89
CA GLY A 270 6.69 -11.65 -8.37
C GLY A 270 6.60 -11.32 -9.86
N ILE A 271 6.31 -12.32 -10.70
CA ILE A 271 6.17 -12.18 -12.16
C ILE A 271 5.03 -11.22 -12.51
N VAL A 272 3.88 -11.32 -11.83
CA VAL A 272 2.73 -10.44 -12.07
C VAL A 272 3.10 -8.99 -11.71
N ILE A 273 3.74 -8.77 -10.57
CA ILE A 273 4.18 -7.43 -10.16
C ILE A 273 5.18 -6.86 -11.19
N ALA A 274 6.16 -7.66 -11.62
CA ALA A 274 7.11 -7.29 -12.65
C ALA A 274 6.42 -6.89 -13.96
N ALA A 275 5.43 -7.66 -14.42
CA ALA A 275 4.69 -7.36 -15.65
C ALA A 275 3.95 -6.01 -15.59
N PHE A 276 3.38 -5.67 -14.43
CA PHE A 276 2.77 -4.35 -14.22
C PHE A 276 3.80 -3.21 -14.19
N LEU A 277 5.03 -3.47 -13.75
CA LEU A 277 6.13 -2.49 -13.70
C LEU A 277 6.88 -2.36 -15.03
N ALA A 278 6.94 -3.42 -15.84
CA ALA A 278 7.72 -3.49 -17.06
C ALA A 278 7.25 -2.49 -18.12
N MET A 279 5.93 -2.34 -18.34
CA MET A 279 5.40 -1.38 -19.33
C MET A 279 5.75 0.09 -18.99
N PRO A 280 5.51 0.58 -17.75
CA PRO A 280 5.98 1.90 -17.34
C PRO A 280 7.50 2.08 -17.50
N LEU A 281 8.29 1.08 -17.11
CA LEU A 281 9.75 1.11 -17.19
C LEU A 281 10.25 1.18 -18.64
N HIS A 282 9.70 0.33 -19.51
CA HIS A 282 10.03 0.30 -20.94
C HIS A 282 9.79 1.66 -21.60
N ASN A 283 8.60 2.24 -21.35
CA ASN A 283 8.23 3.54 -21.91
C ASN A 283 9.14 4.66 -21.39
N PHE A 284 9.48 4.65 -20.10
CA PHE A 284 10.39 5.63 -19.50
C PHE A 284 11.76 5.64 -20.19
N ILE A 285 12.35 4.47 -20.42
CA ILE A 285 13.69 4.35 -21.01
C ILE A 285 13.66 4.68 -22.52
N CYS A 286 12.64 4.20 -23.23
CA CYS A 286 12.41 4.56 -24.64
C CYS A 286 12.39 6.08 -24.86
N ASN A 287 11.75 6.80 -23.95
CA ASN A 287 11.60 8.24 -24.06
C ASN A 287 12.91 8.98 -23.73
N GLN A 288 13.68 8.51 -22.75
CA GLN A 288 15.02 9.04 -22.51
C GLN A 288 15.94 8.87 -23.73
N GLN A 289 15.90 7.71 -24.39
CA GLN A 289 16.73 7.47 -25.57
C GLN A 289 16.37 8.39 -26.75
N LYS A 290 15.08 8.72 -26.92
CA LYS A 290 14.62 9.68 -27.93
C LYS A 290 15.12 11.09 -27.65
N GLU A 291 15.15 11.51 -26.39
CA GLU A 291 15.69 12.83 -26.00
C GLU A 291 17.19 12.91 -26.30
N ILE A 292 17.97 11.88 -25.92
CA ILE A 292 19.43 11.83 -26.14
C ILE A 292 19.80 11.86 -27.63
N ASN A 293 19.11 11.08 -28.47
CA ASN A 293 19.41 10.98 -29.90
C ASN A 293 18.99 12.23 -30.71
N SER A 294 18.16 13.10 -30.14
CA SER A 294 17.64 14.29 -30.84
C SER A 294 18.54 15.51 -30.77
N GLY A 295 19.67 15.47 -30.02
CA GLY A 295 20.61 16.58 -29.86
C GLY A 295 20.03 17.83 -29.18
N ASN A 296 18.74 17.83 -28.85
CA ASN A 296 18.04 18.93 -28.23
C ASN A 296 18.18 18.82 -26.72
N VAL A 297 19.25 19.39 -26.17
CA VAL A 297 19.24 19.87 -24.79
C VAL A 297 18.67 21.28 -24.83
N PRO A 298 17.39 21.53 -24.47
CA PRO A 298 16.83 22.86 -24.56
C PRO A 298 17.14 23.63 -23.26
N GLU A 299 17.88 24.72 -23.40
CA GLU A 299 17.93 25.81 -22.41
C GLU A 299 16.60 26.57 -22.39
N THR A 300 15.52 25.92 -21.94
CA THR A 300 14.25 26.47 -21.39
C THR A 300 13.17 25.39 -21.50
N PRO A 301 12.34 25.16 -20.46
CA PRO A 301 11.38 24.06 -20.48
C PRO A 301 10.11 24.47 -21.24
N THR A 302 9.94 23.99 -22.47
CA THR A 302 8.68 24.09 -23.24
C THR A 302 7.94 22.74 -23.26
N ILE A 303 6.75 22.73 -22.66
CA ILE A 303 5.50 21.96 -22.89
C ILE A 303 5.54 20.44 -23.24
N SER A 304 6.51 19.87 -23.94
CA SER A 304 6.57 18.41 -24.21
C SER A 304 6.96 17.58 -22.97
N ARG A 305 7.79 18.16 -22.08
CA ARG A 305 8.26 17.57 -20.81
C ARG A 305 7.16 17.38 -19.76
N GLN A 306 5.94 17.85 -20.02
CA GLN A 306 4.81 17.82 -19.09
C GLN A 306 3.97 16.53 -19.21
N SER A 307 4.09 15.75 -20.31
CA SER A 307 3.21 14.59 -20.60
C SER A 307 3.69 13.22 -20.09
N GLU A 308 4.93 13.10 -19.60
CA GLU A 308 5.45 11.85 -19.02
C GLU A 308 5.36 11.85 -17.48
N TRP A 309 5.48 13.04 -16.90
CA TRP A 309 5.26 13.27 -15.48
C TRP A 309 3.77 13.23 -15.08
N THR A 310 2.85 13.21 -16.04
CA THR A 310 1.39 13.12 -15.78
C THR A 310 0.93 11.79 -15.21
N PHE A 311 1.71 10.70 -15.29
CA PHE A 311 1.34 9.41 -14.69
C PHE A 311 2.30 8.94 -13.61
N ILE A 312 3.62 9.07 -13.82
CA ILE A 312 4.63 8.61 -12.86
C ILE A 312 4.55 9.40 -11.56
N LEU A 313 4.45 10.74 -11.63
CA LEU A 313 4.40 11.56 -10.43
C LEU A 313 3.12 11.31 -9.62
N PRO A 314 1.91 11.25 -10.21
CA PRO A 314 0.72 10.80 -9.49
C PRO A 314 0.87 9.42 -8.84
N ALA A 315 1.46 8.44 -9.53
CA ALA A 315 1.69 7.11 -8.97
C ALA A 315 2.63 7.17 -7.75
N VAL A 316 3.75 7.90 -7.85
CA VAL A 316 4.68 8.13 -6.73
C VAL A 316 4.00 8.84 -5.57
N LEU A 317 3.11 9.80 -5.83
CA LEU A 317 2.34 10.48 -4.78
C LEU A 317 1.35 9.55 -4.09
N VAL A 318 0.70 8.66 -4.84
CA VAL A 318 -0.20 7.65 -4.26
C VAL A 318 0.59 6.65 -3.44
N LEU A 319 1.71 6.12 -3.94
CA LEU A 319 2.58 5.20 -3.21
C LEU A 319 3.12 5.83 -1.93
N TYR A 320 3.63 7.06 -2.00
CA TYR A 320 4.04 7.81 -0.82
C TYR A 320 2.87 7.95 0.18
N SER A 321 1.68 8.30 -0.30
CA SER A 321 0.49 8.47 0.55
C SER A 321 0.06 7.17 1.24
N ILE A 322 0.27 6.01 0.60
CA ILE A 322 0.06 4.69 1.20
C ILE A 322 1.12 4.46 2.27
N VAL A 323 2.40 4.51 1.89
CA VAL A 323 3.54 4.14 2.76
C VAL A 323 3.59 4.98 4.02
N LYS A 324 3.41 6.31 3.91
CA LYS A 324 3.45 7.20 5.08
C LYS A 324 2.32 6.93 6.08
N GLU A 325 1.23 6.31 5.64
CA GLU A 325 0.04 6.04 6.45
C GLU A 325 -0.05 4.59 6.93
N ILE A 326 0.94 3.73 6.63
CA ILE A 326 1.01 2.38 7.21
C ILE A 326 1.36 2.49 8.70
N LYS A 327 0.32 2.58 9.51
CA LYS A 327 0.38 2.85 10.95
C LYS A 327 0.05 1.60 11.78
N ILE A 328 0.76 0.51 11.51
CA ILE A 328 0.53 -0.83 12.09
C ILE A 328 0.43 -0.85 13.63
N GLY A 329 1.19 0.00 14.34
CA GLY A 329 1.17 0.04 15.81
C GLY A 329 0.02 0.85 16.43
N GLU A 330 -0.68 1.71 15.68
CA GLU A 330 -1.64 2.66 16.24
C GLU A 330 -2.79 2.01 17.03
N PRO A 331 -3.50 0.99 16.50
CA PRO A 331 -4.67 0.41 17.18
C PRO A 331 -4.36 -0.18 18.56
N PHE A 332 -3.09 -0.53 18.80
CA PHE A 332 -2.64 -1.19 20.01
C PHE A 332 -1.65 -0.35 20.83
N THR A 333 -1.52 0.95 20.53
CA THR A 333 -0.55 1.83 21.22
C THR A 333 -0.85 1.92 22.72
N TYR A 334 -2.12 2.06 23.08
CA TYR A 334 -2.55 2.11 24.48
C TYR A 334 -2.17 0.84 25.22
N LYS A 335 -2.55 -0.33 24.66
CA LYS A 335 -2.21 -1.66 25.23
C LYS A 335 -0.70 -1.88 25.32
N TYR A 336 0.05 -1.46 24.31
CA TYR A 336 1.51 -1.49 24.35
C TYR A 336 2.08 -0.67 25.51
N GLN A 337 1.57 0.55 25.73
CA GLN A 337 2.05 1.41 26.80
C GLN A 337 1.67 0.89 28.20
N THR A 338 0.50 0.26 28.35
CA THR A 338 0.08 -0.31 29.64
C THR A 338 0.73 -1.66 29.94
N GLU A 339 0.76 -2.58 28.97
CA GLU A 339 1.18 -3.98 29.17
C GLU A 339 2.69 -4.18 29.00
N PHE A 340 3.37 -3.38 28.17
CA PHE A 340 4.80 -3.54 27.91
C PHE A 340 5.68 -2.45 28.54
N LEU A 341 5.20 -1.19 28.51
CA LEU A 341 5.90 -0.07 29.15
C LEU A 341 5.49 0.13 30.63
N ASN A 342 4.49 -0.62 31.11
CA ASN A 342 4.01 -0.62 32.50
C ASN A 342 3.52 0.74 33.01
N TYR A 343 2.92 1.56 32.14
CA TYR A 343 2.26 2.79 32.56
C TYR A 343 0.85 2.54 33.06
N THR A 344 0.44 3.27 34.10
CA THR A 344 -0.96 3.28 34.54
C THR A 344 -1.82 4.11 33.59
N ALA A 345 -3.12 3.82 33.53
CA ALA A 345 -4.08 4.62 32.76
C ALA A 345 -4.10 6.09 33.19
N GLU A 346 -3.88 6.35 34.48
CA GLU A 346 -3.82 7.70 35.05
C GLU A 346 -2.59 8.47 34.54
N THR A 347 -1.40 7.86 34.55
CA THR A 347 -0.19 8.49 33.99
C THR A 347 -0.31 8.72 32.49
N LEU A 348 -0.89 7.77 31.74
CA LEU A 348 -1.06 7.95 30.29
C LEU A 348 -1.99 9.12 29.95
N ASN A 349 -3.17 9.15 30.57
CA ASN A 349 -4.18 10.15 30.28
C ASN A 349 -3.89 11.52 30.93
N GLY A 350 -3.17 11.54 32.06
CA GLY A 350 -2.85 12.75 32.82
C GLY A 350 -1.52 13.40 32.44
N GLU A 351 -0.50 12.61 32.08
CA GLU A 351 0.88 13.11 31.95
C GLU A 351 1.51 12.88 30.57
N ILE A 352 1.04 11.92 29.77
CA ILE A 352 1.65 11.58 28.47
C ILE A 352 0.81 12.10 27.31
N TYR A 353 -0.44 11.67 27.17
CA TYR A 353 -1.31 12.07 26.04
C TYR A 353 -1.64 13.56 25.97
N PRO A 354 -1.76 14.32 27.07
CA PRO A 354 -2.00 15.76 26.98
C PRO A 354 -0.92 16.54 26.23
N TYR A 355 0.34 16.06 26.26
CA TYR A 355 1.44 16.68 25.51
C TYR A 355 1.20 16.66 24.01
N TYR A 356 0.49 15.66 23.48
CA TYR A 356 0.07 15.66 22.08
C TYR A 356 -0.82 16.88 21.78
N ALA A 357 -1.84 17.14 22.60
CA ALA A 357 -2.76 18.25 22.39
C ALA A 357 -2.04 19.61 22.49
N TYR A 358 -1.18 19.79 23.49
CA TYR A 358 -0.43 21.03 23.68
C TYR A 358 0.54 21.30 22.54
N ALA A 359 1.33 20.28 22.15
CA ALA A 359 2.26 20.39 21.04
C ALA A 359 1.52 20.57 19.71
N TYR A 360 0.35 19.99 19.54
CA TYR A 360 -0.42 20.15 18.29
C TYR A 360 -0.88 21.60 18.14
N LEU A 361 -1.49 22.17 19.19
CA LEU A 361 -1.97 23.55 19.18
C LEU A 361 -0.84 24.56 18.99
N SER A 362 0.33 24.34 19.61
CA SER A 362 1.47 25.24 19.47
C SER A 362 2.14 25.12 18.09
N SER A 363 2.18 23.92 17.52
CA SER A 363 2.92 23.64 16.28
C SER A 363 2.10 23.94 15.01
N ILE A 364 0.77 23.93 15.08
CA ILE A 364 -0.05 24.19 13.89
C ILE A 364 0.10 25.62 13.36
N ILE A 365 0.34 26.62 14.25
CA ILE A 365 0.55 28.03 13.88
C ILE A 365 1.82 28.22 13.04
N PRO A 366 3.03 27.80 13.47
CA PRO A 366 4.21 27.92 12.63
C PRO A 366 4.08 27.09 11.35
N ILE A 367 3.51 25.88 11.42
CA ILE A 367 3.35 25.02 10.23
C ILE A 367 2.45 25.65 9.17
N LEU A 368 1.30 26.21 9.56
CA LEU A 368 0.39 26.85 8.59
C LEU A 368 1.00 28.11 7.95
N LEU A 369 1.88 28.82 8.66
CA LEU A 369 2.57 30.01 8.14
C LEU A 369 3.74 29.65 7.22
N PHE A 370 4.54 28.65 7.59
CA PHE A 370 5.77 28.32 6.87
C PHE A 370 5.58 27.36 5.69
N THR A 371 4.48 26.60 5.64
CA THR A 371 4.26 25.60 4.58
C THR A 371 4.37 26.18 3.16
N ASP A 372 3.72 27.31 2.90
CA ASP A 372 3.75 27.95 1.58
C ASP A 372 5.08 28.69 1.32
N ILE A 373 5.70 29.26 2.37
CA ILE A 373 6.97 30.00 2.29
C ILE A 373 8.13 29.07 1.95
N LEU A 374 8.18 27.91 2.62
CA LEU A 374 9.23 26.91 2.46
C LEU A 374 9.01 25.98 1.26
N LEU A 375 7.99 26.23 0.44
CA LEU A 375 7.67 25.42 -0.75
C LEU A 375 7.38 23.95 -0.39
N TYR A 376 6.65 23.73 0.71
CA TYR A 376 6.03 22.47 1.17
C TYR A 376 6.98 21.34 1.57
N LYS A 377 7.96 20.98 0.73
CA LYS A 377 8.84 19.81 0.93
C LYS A 377 9.62 19.82 2.25
N PRO A 378 10.16 20.97 2.74
CA PRO A 378 10.78 21.04 4.07
C PRO A 378 9.83 20.67 5.22
N ILE A 379 8.56 21.09 5.15
CA ILE A 379 7.56 20.71 6.17
C ILE A 379 7.23 19.21 6.06
N MET A 380 7.19 18.63 4.86
CA MET A 380 7.06 17.18 4.68
C MET A 380 8.24 16.41 5.30
N TYR A 381 9.46 16.92 5.21
CA TYR A 381 10.60 16.31 5.92
C TYR A 381 10.43 16.40 7.43
N ILE A 382 10.03 17.56 7.96
CA ILE A 382 9.73 17.73 9.40
C ILE A 382 8.71 16.68 9.84
N GLU A 383 7.63 16.50 9.07
CA GLU A 383 6.60 15.49 9.32
C GLU A 383 7.20 14.08 9.52
N ILE A 384 8.05 13.64 8.59
CA ILE A 384 8.64 12.30 8.61
C ILE A 384 9.66 12.16 9.75
N PHE A 385 10.49 13.18 9.97
CA PHE A 385 11.49 13.15 11.04
C PHE A 385 10.86 13.13 12.43
N THR A 386 9.83 13.93 12.68
CA THR A 386 9.13 13.89 13.97
C THR A 386 8.35 12.59 14.16
N GLN A 387 7.82 12.00 13.08
CA GLN A 387 7.24 10.66 13.11
C GLN A 387 8.28 9.58 13.47
N LEU A 388 9.50 9.67 12.93
CA LEU A 388 10.61 8.77 13.28
C LEU A 388 11.00 8.91 14.76
N ILE A 389 11.11 10.14 15.27
CA ILE A 389 11.43 10.39 16.69
C ILE A 389 10.34 9.81 17.59
N TYR A 390 9.07 10.01 17.27
CA TYR A 390 7.95 9.40 18.00
C TYR A 390 8.06 7.87 18.05
N ARG A 391 8.26 7.22 16.90
CA ARG A 391 8.39 5.75 16.84
C ARG A 391 9.63 5.27 17.58
N PHE A 392 10.75 5.99 17.48
CA PHE A 392 11.96 5.70 18.24
C PHE A 392 11.70 5.73 19.75
N THR A 393 11.06 6.78 20.25
CA THR A 393 10.75 6.90 21.69
C THR A 393 9.84 5.77 22.17
N LEU A 394 8.82 5.38 21.40
CA LEU A 394 7.94 4.26 21.75
C LEU A 394 8.67 2.92 21.87
N VAL A 395 9.64 2.64 20.99
CA VAL A 395 10.30 1.33 20.93
C VAL A 395 11.50 1.23 21.88
N PHE A 396 12.33 2.28 21.93
CA PHE A 396 13.64 2.22 22.57
C PHE A 396 13.71 2.91 23.93
N THR A 397 12.67 3.64 24.33
CA THR A 397 12.69 4.41 25.60
C THR A 397 11.50 4.08 26.49
N LYS A 398 11.73 3.99 27.80
CA LYS A 398 10.68 3.74 28.81
C LYS A 398 10.51 4.89 29.82
N ASN A 399 11.34 5.93 29.73
CA ASN A 399 11.26 7.03 30.68
C ASN A 399 10.10 7.97 30.30
N LEU A 400 9.43 8.54 31.30
CA LEU A 400 8.25 9.39 31.13
C LEU A 400 8.54 10.58 30.20
N LEU A 401 9.67 11.26 30.41
CA LEU A 401 10.06 12.42 29.59
C LEU A 401 10.19 12.07 28.11
N SER A 402 10.79 10.93 27.76
CA SER A 402 10.92 10.50 26.36
C SER A 402 9.57 10.14 25.75
N GLN A 403 8.63 9.59 26.53
CA GLN A 403 7.27 9.35 26.06
C GLN A 403 6.50 10.66 25.83
N GLN A 404 6.67 11.66 26.70
CA GLN A 404 6.12 13.01 26.53
C GLN A 404 6.69 13.72 25.29
N ILE A 405 8.01 13.62 25.09
CA ILE A 405 8.69 14.10 23.88
C ILE A 405 8.14 13.37 22.66
N GLY A 406 7.99 12.04 22.73
CA GLY A 406 7.40 11.23 21.67
C GLY A 406 6.01 11.72 21.26
N GLN A 407 5.11 11.91 22.22
CA GLN A 407 3.76 12.44 21.95
C GLN A 407 3.79 13.84 21.35
N SER A 408 4.71 14.69 21.81
CA SER A 408 4.90 16.03 21.26
C SER A 408 5.36 15.98 19.80
N MET A 409 6.28 15.07 19.47
CA MET A 409 6.75 14.87 18.09
C MET A 409 5.66 14.31 17.18
N TYR A 410 4.82 13.41 17.71
CA TYR A 410 3.66 12.90 16.98
C TYR A 410 2.64 14.01 16.65
N ALA A 411 2.46 14.95 17.57
CA ALA A 411 1.63 16.13 17.34
C ALA A 411 2.19 17.07 16.28
N ILE A 412 3.51 17.32 16.28
CA ILE A 412 4.18 18.10 15.23
C ILE A 412 4.02 17.41 13.87
N ALA A 413 4.18 16.09 13.81
CA ALA A 413 3.95 15.31 12.58
C ALA A 413 2.51 15.49 12.08
N THR A 414 1.53 15.41 12.99
CA THR A 414 0.12 15.58 12.65
C THR A 414 -0.20 16.97 12.12
N ALA A 415 0.40 18.02 12.69
CA ALA A 415 0.29 19.38 12.15
C ALA A 415 0.91 19.51 10.75
N ALA A 416 2.08 18.90 10.53
CA ALA A 416 2.84 19.00 9.30
C ALA A 416 2.19 18.25 8.12
N ASP A 417 1.25 17.35 8.39
CA ASP A 417 0.52 16.54 7.40
C ASP A 417 -0.15 17.38 6.29
N VAL A 418 -0.55 18.61 6.60
CA VAL A 418 -1.16 19.55 5.65
C VAL A 418 -0.22 19.88 4.48
N ALA A 419 1.10 19.83 4.68
CA ALA A 419 2.08 20.18 3.67
C ALA A 419 2.04 19.25 2.46
N PHE A 420 1.81 17.95 2.65
CA PHE A 420 1.68 17.01 1.53
C PHE A 420 0.47 17.36 0.65
N SER A 421 -0.65 17.68 1.28
CA SER A 421 -1.85 18.09 0.55
C SER A 421 -1.61 19.38 -0.24
N SER A 422 -0.98 20.37 0.38
CA SER A 422 -0.68 21.65 -0.27
C SER A 422 0.38 21.51 -1.36
N TYR A 423 1.34 20.59 -1.22
CA TYR A 423 2.32 20.26 -2.24
C TYR A 423 1.66 19.80 -3.54
N ILE A 424 0.61 18.97 -3.47
CA ILE A 424 -0.12 18.50 -4.66
C ILE A 424 -0.68 19.69 -5.45
N TYR A 425 -1.34 20.63 -4.77
CA TYR A 425 -1.90 21.82 -5.44
C TYR A 425 -0.83 22.82 -5.90
N GLY A 426 0.26 22.96 -5.13
CA GLY A 426 1.39 23.78 -5.55
C GLY A 426 2.13 23.23 -6.77
N LYS A 427 2.08 21.92 -7.02
CA LYS A 427 2.79 21.25 -8.11
C LYS A 427 1.96 21.10 -9.39
N PHE A 428 0.67 20.80 -9.28
CA PHE A 428 -0.20 20.48 -10.41
C PHE A 428 -1.10 21.65 -10.81
N GLU A 429 -1.90 21.46 -11.86
CA GLU A 429 -2.90 22.42 -12.35
C GLU A 429 -4.31 22.09 -11.82
N LYS A 430 -5.20 23.08 -11.85
CA LYS A 430 -6.54 23.00 -11.23
C LYS A 430 -7.42 21.87 -11.76
N ASP A 431 -7.20 21.42 -12.99
CA ASP A 431 -7.97 20.33 -13.60
C ASP A 431 -7.65 18.96 -12.99
N ASP A 432 -6.40 18.78 -12.53
CA ASP A 432 -5.95 17.54 -11.89
C ASP A 432 -6.30 17.47 -10.40
N TYR A 433 -6.68 18.59 -9.77
CA TYR A 433 -6.89 18.66 -8.32
C TYR A 433 -7.89 17.63 -7.81
N LYS A 434 -9.04 17.48 -8.47
CA LYS A 434 -10.05 16.50 -8.08
C LYS A 434 -9.47 15.08 -8.10
N LYS A 435 -8.86 14.70 -9.22
CA LYS A 435 -8.34 13.35 -9.48
C LYS A 435 -7.21 12.99 -8.50
N LEU A 436 -6.22 13.87 -8.36
CA LEU A 436 -5.05 13.61 -7.51
C LEU A 436 -5.40 13.63 -6.02
N THR A 437 -6.31 14.51 -5.59
CA THR A 437 -6.77 14.52 -4.20
C THR A 437 -7.51 13.21 -3.88
N SER A 438 -8.42 12.76 -4.74
CA SER A 438 -9.13 11.50 -4.55
C SER A 438 -8.17 10.31 -4.52
N TRP A 439 -7.23 10.22 -5.45
CA TRP A 439 -6.28 9.10 -5.52
C TRP A 439 -5.35 9.03 -4.31
N THR A 440 -4.76 10.15 -3.91
CA THR A 440 -3.86 10.20 -2.76
C THR A 440 -4.60 10.01 -1.43
N ARG A 441 -5.82 10.52 -1.29
CA ARG A 441 -6.67 10.25 -0.11
C ARG A 441 -7.11 8.78 -0.04
N ALA A 442 -7.44 8.15 -1.17
CA ALA A 442 -7.70 6.72 -1.21
C ALA A 442 -6.45 5.90 -0.86
N GLY A 443 -5.28 6.30 -1.37
CA GLY A 443 -3.98 5.69 -1.02
C GLY A 443 -3.70 5.75 0.49
N ARG A 444 -3.88 6.92 1.12
CA ARG A 444 -3.79 7.05 2.59
C ARG A 444 -4.67 6.04 3.33
N MET A 445 -5.90 5.87 2.87
CA MET A 445 -6.84 4.93 3.47
C MET A 445 -6.39 3.47 3.23
N PHE A 446 -5.92 3.10 2.04
CA PHE A 446 -5.35 1.77 1.83
C PHE A 446 -4.13 1.48 2.72
N GLY A 447 -3.25 2.47 2.93
CA GLY A 447 -2.11 2.35 3.83
C GLY A 447 -2.52 2.05 5.27
N LYS A 448 -3.46 2.83 5.81
CA LYS A 448 -4.03 2.60 7.15
C LYS A 448 -4.73 1.24 7.26
N ALA A 449 -5.58 0.90 6.29
CA ALA A 449 -6.34 -0.34 6.30
C ALA A 449 -5.41 -1.56 6.26
N GLY A 450 -4.41 -1.54 5.37
CA GLY A 450 -3.38 -2.58 5.28
C GLY A 450 -2.57 -2.69 6.57
N GLY A 451 -2.19 -1.55 7.17
CA GLY A 451 -1.50 -1.51 8.46
C GLY A 451 -2.34 -2.11 9.59
N TYR A 452 -3.58 -1.68 9.77
CA TYR A 452 -4.45 -2.14 10.86
C TYR A 452 -4.85 -3.61 10.70
N PHE A 453 -5.13 -4.05 9.46
CA PHE A 453 -5.41 -5.46 9.17
C PHE A 453 -4.20 -6.35 9.48
N THR A 454 -3.01 -5.95 9.03
CA THR A 454 -1.77 -6.68 9.33
C THR A 454 -1.50 -6.72 10.84
N ALA A 455 -1.73 -5.62 11.54
CA ALA A 455 -1.57 -5.54 13.00
C ALA A 455 -2.49 -6.53 13.71
N GLN A 456 -3.79 -6.53 13.37
CA GLN A 456 -4.77 -7.41 13.97
C GLN A 456 -4.43 -8.89 13.68
N LEU A 457 -4.02 -9.20 12.44
CA LEU A 457 -3.62 -10.56 12.08
C LEU A 457 -2.41 -11.03 12.90
N LEU A 458 -1.38 -10.19 13.05
CA LEU A 458 -0.18 -10.54 13.84
C LEU A 458 -0.49 -10.81 15.32
N ILE A 459 -1.42 -10.06 15.92
CA ILE A 459 -1.85 -10.28 17.31
C ILE A 459 -2.72 -11.53 17.44
N LEU A 460 -3.74 -11.71 16.58
CA LEU A 460 -4.66 -12.85 16.65
C LEU A 460 -3.96 -14.19 16.37
N THR A 461 -2.94 -14.17 15.52
CA THR A 461 -2.17 -15.36 15.20
C THR A 461 -1.07 -15.65 16.23
N HIS A 462 -0.89 -14.78 17.24
CA HIS A 462 0.18 -14.82 18.22
C HIS A 462 1.61 -14.80 17.64
N ILE A 463 1.76 -14.42 16.37
CA ILE A 463 3.04 -14.34 15.66
C ILE A 463 3.83 -13.10 16.07
N GLY A 464 3.13 -12.02 16.39
CA GLY A 464 3.71 -10.78 16.86
C GLY A 464 3.11 -10.36 18.19
N THR A 465 3.92 -9.73 19.03
CA THR A 465 3.43 -9.04 20.24
C THR A 465 3.17 -7.56 19.93
N TYR A 466 2.54 -6.83 20.84
CA TYR A 466 2.40 -5.38 20.72
C TYR A 466 3.75 -4.66 20.55
N LYS A 467 4.84 -5.22 21.10
CA LYS A 467 6.21 -4.73 20.89
C LYS A 467 6.65 -4.92 19.44
N THR A 468 6.44 -6.11 18.87
CA THR A 468 6.77 -6.43 17.48
C THR A 468 6.06 -5.47 16.51
N LEU A 469 4.79 -5.14 16.76
CA LEU A 469 4.05 -4.17 15.95
C LEU A 469 4.72 -2.79 15.94
N ASN A 470 5.12 -2.29 17.11
CA ASN A 470 5.75 -0.98 17.22
C ASN A 470 7.17 -0.96 16.62
N GLN A 471 7.89 -2.08 16.65
CA GLN A 471 9.17 -2.23 15.95
C GLN A 471 8.99 -2.19 14.43
N ILE A 472 8.02 -2.92 13.88
CA ILE A 472 7.69 -2.88 12.44
C ILE A 472 7.24 -1.46 12.03
N ALA A 473 6.48 -0.77 12.89
CA ALA A 473 6.02 0.60 12.63
C ALA A 473 7.16 1.62 12.43
N PHE A 474 8.39 1.31 12.88
CA PHE A 474 9.57 2.16 12.66
C PHE A 474 10.06 2.14 11.20
N PHE A 475 9.80 1.05 10.46
CA PHE A 475 10.29 0.88 9.09
C PHE A 475 9.60 1.82 8.09
N PHE A 476 8.28 2.02 8.21
CA PHE A 476 7.50 2.73 7.19
C PHE A 476 7.87 4.22 7.03
N PRO A 477 8.13 5.00 8.09
CA PRO A 477 8.63 6.37 7.94
C PRO A 477 10.00 6.44 7.24
N CYS A 478 10.88 5.45 7.42
CA CYS A 478 12.15 5.38 6.68
C CYS A 478 11.92 5.21 5.17
N VAL A 479 10.98 4.33 4.78
CA VAL A 479 10.62 4.15 3.37
C VAL A 479 9.92 5.41 2.82
N ALA A 480 9.05 6.04 3.61
CA ALA A 480 8.41 7.31 3.23
C ALA A 480 9.44 8.43 3.00
N LEU A 481 10.53 8.46 3.77
CA LEU A 481 11.64 9.39 3.58
C LEU A 481 12.31 9.22 2.21
N VAL A 482 12.52 7.97 1.77
CA VAL A 482 13.07 7.66 0.45
C VAL A 482 12.15 8.18 -0.66
N PHE A 483 10.85 7.90 -0.60
CA PHE A 483 9.88 8.43 -1.56
C PHE A 483 9.88 9.96 -1.57
N CYS A 484 9.82 10.60 -0.39
CA CYS A 484 9.86 12.05 -0.26
C CYS A 484 11.13 12.64 -0.86
N PHE A 485 12.28 11.98 -0.69
CA PHE A 485 13.54 12.40 -1.28
C PHE A 485 13.46 12.49 -2.80
N PHE A 486 12.94 11.47 -3.48
CA PHE A 486 12.81 11.43 -4.94
C PHE A 486 11.69 12.33 -5.51
N MET A 487 10.77 12.84 -4.68
CA MET A 487 9.75 13.76 -5.18
C MET A 487 10.34 15.07 -5.72
N PRO A 488 9.81 15.59 -6.84
CA PRO A 488 10.34 16.80 -7.47
C PRO A 488 10.09 18.03 -6.58
N ARG A 489 11.10 18.90 -6.47
CA ARG A 489 10.96 20.17 -5.75
C ARG A 489 10.06 21.14 -6.54
N ILE A 490 9.28 21.95 -5.83
CA ILE A 490 8.59 23.09 -6.43
C ILE A 490 9.58 24.25 -6.49
N ARG A 491 9.70 24.90 -7.66
CA ARG A 491 10.59 26.05 -7.86
C ARG A 491 9.78 27.32 -7.64
N TRP A 492 10.27 28.22 -6.78
CA TRP A 492 9.61 29.50 -6.50
C TRP A 492 9.36 30.33 -7.77
N LYS A 493 10.27 30.27 -8.76
CA LYS A 493 10.09 30.94 -10.07
C LYS A 493 8.82 30.53 -10.79
N ASN A 494 8.40 29.27 -10.67
CA ASN A 494 7.16 28.79 -11.29
C ASN A 494 5.93 29.39 -10.61
N LEU A 495 5.98 29.59 -9.29
CA LEU A 495 4.90 30.24 -8.54
C LEU A 495 4.84 31.74 -8.86
N VAL A 496 5.99 32.40 -9.01
CA VAL A 496 6.07 33.80 -9.45
C VAL A 496 5.50 33.96 -10.87
N ALA A 497 5.79 33.03 -11.78
CA ALA A 497 5.20 33.03 -13.12
C ALA A 497 3.66 32.91 -13.07
N ARG A 498 3.10 32.06 -12.19
CA ARG A 498 1.64 31.95 -11.98
C ARG A 498 1.02 33.22 -11.42
N ILE A 499 1.73 33.92 -10.54
CA ILE A 499 1.31 35.23 -10.03
C ILE A 499 1.26 36.24 -11.18
N SER A 500 2.30 36.29 -12.02
CA SER A 500 2.36 37.21 -13.16
C SER A 500 1.25 36.96 -14.19
N SER A 501 0.87 35.70 -14.44
CA SER A 501 -0.22 35.37 -15.36
C SER A 501 -1.61 35.72 -14.81
N ASN A 502 -1.78 35.70 -13.48
CA ASN A 502 -3.03 36.11 -12.84
C ASN A 502 -3.16 37.64 -12.73
N GLU A 503 -2.04 38.37 -12.66
CA GLU A 503 -2.01 39.84 -12.58
C GLU A 503 -2.08 40.54 -13.95
N SER A 504 -1.89 39.83 -15.07
CA SER A 504 -2.01 40.40 -16.43
C SER A 504 -3.41 40.93 -16.80
N GLU A 505 -4.41 40.78 -15.93
CA GLU A 505 -5.75 41.39 -16.05
C GLU A 505 -5.90 42.72 -15.29
N GLU A 506 -4.93 43.14 -14.46
CA GLU A 506 -4.95 44.38 -13.66
C GLU A 506 -3.96 45.47 -14.18
N PRO A 507 -4.14 46.78 -13.86
CA PRO A 507 -3.39 47.88 -14.46
C PRO A 507 -1.87 47.86 -14.16
N ARG A 508 -1.06 48.31 -15.14
CA ARG A 508 0.42 48.22 -15.23
C ARG A 508 1.26 48.83 -14.09
N GLU A 509 0.70 49.56 -13.12
CA GLU A 509 1.49 50.20 -12.05
C GLU A 509 2.02 49.24 -10.98
N SER A 510 1.51 48.01 -10.87
CA SER A 510 1.93 46.99 -9.88
C SER A 510 3.06 46.06 -10.33
N GLN A 511 3.48 46.12 -11.60
CA GLN A 511 4.46 45.18 -12.21
C GLN A 511 5.91 45.37 -11.72
N SER A 512 6.23 46.43 -10.98
CA SER A 512 7.57 46.71 -10.45
C SER A 512 7.95 45.90 -9.20
N SER A 513 7.08 44.99 -8.73
CA SER A 513 7.22 44.31 -7.42
C SER A 513 7.44 42.79 -7.49
N LEU A 514 7.66 42.21 -8.68
CA LEU A 514 7.91 40.77 -8.82
C LEU A 514 9.29 40.39 -8.28
N PRO A 515 9.40 39.39 -7.39
CA PRO A 515 10.65 39.04 -6.73
C PRO A 515 11.66 38.42 -7.70
N THR A 516 12.91 38.89 -7.66
CA THR A 516 14.02 38.44 -8.52
C THR A 516 14.94 37.43 -7.82
N SER A 517 14.94 37.43 -6.48
CA SER A 517 15.67 36.48 -5.64
C SER A 517 14.74 35.69 -4.71
N PHE A 518 15.22 34.56 -4.17
CA PHE A 518 14.44 33.76 -3.23
C PHE A 518 14.13 34.53 -1.92
N SER A 519 15.09 35.32 -1.43
CA SER A 519 14.90 36.17 -0.24
C SER A 519 13.82 37.22 -0.47
N GLU A 520 13.80 37.84 -1.65
CA GLU A 520 12.71 38.75 -2.06
C GLU A 520 11.37 38.01 -2.18
N TYR A 521 11.36 36.78 -2.69
CA TYR A 521 10.15 35.95 -2.76
C TYR A 521 9.57 35.67 -1.37
N VAL A 522 10.42 35.30 -0.41
CA VAL A 522 10.01 35.07 0.99
C VAL A 522 9.43 36.35 1.59
N LEU A 523 10.10 37.49 1.39
CA LEU A 523 9.64 38.78 1.90
C LEU A 523 8.33 39.23 1.23
N TYR A 524 8.19 39.02 -0.08
CA TYR A 524 6.97 39.26 -0.84
C TYR A 524 5.79 38.44 -0.27
N LYS A 525 5.99 37.12 -0.07
CA LYS A 525 4.97 36.24 0.52
C LYS A 525 4.58 36.67 1.93
N LEU A 526 5.55 37.02 2.78
CA LEU A 526 5.28 37.51 4.14
C LEU A 526 4.50 38.82 4.15
N ARG A 527 4.89 39.78 3.30
CA ARG A 527 4.21 41.09 3.18
C ARG A 527 2.78 40.96 2.68
N ASN A 528 2.55 40.07 1.72
CA ASN A 528 1.25 39.91 1.06
C ASN A 528 0.34 38.88 1.74
N MET A 529 0.83 38.09 2.70
CA MET A 529 0.06 37.04 3.38
C MET A 529 -1.29 37.52 3.92
N LYS A 530 -1.32 38.70 4.55
CA LYS A 530 -2.58 39.30 5.07
C LYS A 530 -3.55 39.65 3.93
N SER A 531 -3.03 40.22 2.84
CA SER A 531 -3.83 40.59 1.67
C SER A 531 -4.39 39.34 0.98
N ASP A 532 -3.55 38.32 0.77
CA ASP A 532 -3.92 37.04 0.18
C ASP A 532 -4.99 36.32 1.00
N PHE A 533 -4.85 36.33 2.33
CA PHE A 533 -5.83 35.78 3.25
C PHE A 533 -7.21 36.48 3.10
N ILE A 534 -7.22 37.82 3.11
CA ILE A 534 -8.46 38.61 2.95
C ILE A 534 -9.07 38.37 1.56
N LYS A 535 -8.28 38.42 0.48
CA LYS A 535 -8.75 38.14 -0.88
C LYS A 535 -9.39 36.75 -0.99
N THR A 536 -8.76 35.74 -0.39
CA THR A 536 -9.24 34.35 -0.44
C THR A 536 -10.55 34.16 0.33
N TYR A 537 -10.64 34.66 1.57
CA TYR A 537 -11.85 34.55 2.39
C TYR A 537 -12.93 35.59 2.05
N SER A 538 -12.66 36.55 1.15
CA SER A 538 -13.71 37.40 0.56
C SER A 538 -14.68 36.58 -0.29
N ASN A 539 -14.24 35.43 -0.83
CA ASN A 539 -15.12 34.54 -1.58
C ASN A 539 -16.08 33.78 -0.65
N ASN A 540 -17.38 34.06 -0.80
CA ASN A 540 -18.46 33.42 -0.04
C ASN A 540 -18.45 31.87 -0.15
N PHE A 541 -18.02 31.31 -1.28
CA PHE A 541 -17.88 29.87 -1.46
C PHE A 541 -16.80 29.30 -0.55
N ILE A 542 -15.62 29.92 -0.53
CA ILE A 542 -14.48 29.48 0.29
C ILE A 542 -14.83 29.57 1.77
N ARG A 543 -15.45 30.66 2.23
CA ARG A 543 -15.87 30.76 3.65
C ARG A 543 -16.81 29.64 4.07
N LYS A 544 -17.83 29.34 3.25
CA LYS A 544 -18.82 28.29 3.55
C LYS A 544 -18.16 26.91 3.65
N TRP A 545 -17.34 26.56 2.66
CA TRP A 545 -16.65 25.27 2.64
C TRP A 545 -15.56 25.15 3.71
N SER A 546 -14.86 26.23 4.03
CA SER A 546 -13.87 26.28 5.12
C SER A 546 -14.52 26.14 6.49
N PHE A 547 -15.65 26.81 6.73
CA PHE A 547 -16.43 26.64 7.97
C PHE A 547 -16.95 25.21 8.11
N TRP A 548 -17.47 24.65 7.02
CA TRP A 548 -17.94 23.27 6.98
C TRP A 548 -16.81 22.27 7.26
N TRP A 549 -15.65 22.44 6.63
CA TRP A 549 -14.45 21.64 6.92
C TRP A 549 -14.12 21.67 8.41
N ALA A 550 -14.02 22.88 8.97
CA ALA A 550 -13.61 23.06 10.36
C ALA A 550 -14.57 22.36 11.33
N MET A 551 -15.88 22.51 11.12
CA MET A 551 -16.90 21.82 11.93
C MET A 551 -16.84 20.29 11.77
N ALA A 552 -16.82 19.78 10.53
CA ALA A 552 -16.78 18.35 10.27
C ALA A 552 -15.51 17.70 10.86
N THR A 553 -14.38 18.40 10.77
CA THR A 553 -13.09 17.93 11.32
C THR A 553 -13.10 17.95 12.84
N CYS A 554 -13.58 19.03 13.47
CA CYS A 554 -13.78 19.11 14.92
C CYS A 554 -14.59 17.91 15.43
N MET A 555 -15.75 17.66 14.81
CA MET A 555 -16.62 16.58 15.23
C MET A 555 -16.02 15.18 15.00
N SER A 556 -15.35 14.97 13.87
CA SER A 556 -14.67 13.70 13.58
C SER A 556 -13.54 13.42 14.57
N LEU A 557 -12.84 14.46 15.04
CA LEU A 557 -11.84 14.35 16.10
C LEU A 557 -12.48 13.99 17.45
N GLN A 558 -13.64 14.55 17.79
CA GLN A 558 -14.37 14.17 19.01
C GLN A 558 -14.80 12.71 18.97
N VAL A 559 -15.43 12.27 17.88
CA VAL A 559 -15.82 10.86 17.71
C VAL A 559 -14.60 9.96 17.83
N ALA A 560 -13.50 10.27 17.14
CA ALA A 560 -12.27 9.48 17.22
C ALA A 560 -11.70 9.36 18.65
N LEU A 561 -11.74 10.45 19.43
CA LEU A 561 -11.23 10.48 20.80
C LEU A 561 -12.05 9.60 21.73
N TYR A 562 -13.38 9.72 21.71
CA TYR A 562 -14.24 9.02 22.66
C TYR A 562 -14.61 7.60 22.22
N THR A 563 -14.52 7.26 20.93
CA THR A 563 -14.87 5.90 20.45
C THR A 563 -13.98 4.83 21.11
N GLN A 564 -12.68 5.08 21.28
CA GLN A 564 -11.77 4.13 21.93
C GLN A 564 -12.16 3.90 23.40
N THR A 565 -12.52 4.97 24.12
CA THR A 565 -13.02 4.89 25.50
C THR A 565 -14.37 4.16 25.57
N LEU A 566 -15.28 4.43 24.62
CA LEU A 566 -16.58 3.79 24.54
C LEU A 566 -16.48 2.28 24.25
N PHE A 567 -15.58 1.87 23.35
CA PHE A 567 -15.29 0.45 23.13
C PHE A 567 -14.77 -0.22 24.41
N GLY A 568 -13.91 0.46 25.18
CA GLY A 568 -13.44 -0.03 26.47
C GLY A 568 -14.54 -0.21 27.53
N GLU A 569 -15.54 0.68 27.59
CA GLU A 569 -16.66 0.55 28.53
C GLU A 569 -17.64 -0.59 28.18
N VAL A 570 -17.80 -0.90 26.89
CA VAL A 570 -18.77 -1.90 26.40
C VAL A 570 -18.18 -3.31 26.43
N GLN A 571 -16.85 -3.44 26.38
CA GLN A 571 -16.14 -4.72 26.24
C GLN A 571 -15.79 -5.39 27.60
N ILE A 572 -16.48 -5.02 28.67
CA ILE A 572 -16.28 -5.63 30.00
C ILE A 572 -16.74 -7.10 29.93
N GLY A 573 -15.78 -8.03 29.80
CA GLY A 573 -16.00 -9.48 29.86
C GLY A 573 -15.73 -10.28 28.58
N ASP A 574 -15.16 -9.69 27.52
CA ASP A 574 -14.84 -10.38 26.26
C ASP A 574 -13.33 -10.29 25.95
N ASP A 575 -12.63 -11.43 25.91
CA ASP A 575 -11.15 -11.50 25.93
C ASP A 575 -10.46 -11.11 24.60
N SER A 576 -11.21 -10.83 23.53
CA SER A 576 -10.64 -10.54 22.20
C SER A 576 -10.91 -9.11 21.70
N PRO A 577 -9.91 -8.20 21.66
CA PRO A 577 -10.08 -6.85 21.14
C PRO A 577 -10.13 -6.85 19.60
N LEU A 578 -11.32 -6.63 19.02
CA LEU A 578 -11.52 -6.47 17.56
C LEU A 578 -11.29 -5.02 17.06
N ASN A 579 -10.62 -4.18 17.86
CA ASN A 579 -10.43 -2.75 17.56
C ASN A 579 -9.67 -2.53 16.24
N GLY A 580 -8.63 -3.33 15.96
CA GLY A 580 -7.90 -3.24 14.70
C GLY A 580 -8.73 -3.65 13.49
N PHE A 581 -9.68 -4.58 13.64
CA PHE A 581 -10.62 -4.95 12.58
C PHE A 581 -11.63 -3.83 12.30
N ALA A 582 -12.18 -3.20 13.34
CA ALA A 582 -13.07 -2.05 13.20
C ALA A 582 -12.38 -0.86 12.51
N ASP A 583 -11.14 -0.57 12.90
CA ASP A 583 -10.34 0.49 12.30
C ASP A 583 -9.95 0.17 10.85
N ALA A 584 -9.61 -1.09 10.54
CA ALA A 584 -9.33 -1.53 9.18
C ALA A 584 -10.57 -1.45 8.28
N ALA A 585 -11.73 -1.86 8.79
CA ALA A 585 -12.99 -1.89 8.05
C ALA A 585 -13.42 -0.49 7.57
N TYR A 586 -13.45 0.52 8.46
CA TYR A 586 -13.84 1.88 8.04
C TYR A 586 -12.86 2.48 7.05
N THR A 587 -11.58 2.17 7.23
CA THR A 587 -10.55 2.72 6.39
C THR A 587 -10.62 2.11 4.99
N PHE A 588 -10.87 0.81 4.89
CA PHE A 588 -11.07 0.13 3.60
C PHE A 588 -12.34 0.63 2.88
N THR A 589 -13.47 0.72 3.58
CA THR A 589 -14.73 1.24 2.99
C THR A 589 -14.58 2.68 2.55
N SER A 590 -13.86 3.52 3.31
CA SER A 590 -13.51 4.89 2.92
C SER A 590 -12.76 4.93 1.58
N ALA A 591 -11.74 4.07 1.41
CA ALA A 591 -10.93 4.02 0.20
C ALA A 591 -11.77 3.69 -1.04
N VAL A 592 -12.64 2.68 -0.92
CA VAL A 592 -13.57 2.26 -1.98
C VAL A 592 -14.53 3.39 -2.34
N PHE A 593 -15.18 4.01 -1.35
CA PHE A 593 -16.11 5.12 -1.62
C PHE A 593 -15.41 6.33 -2.26
N ILE A 594 -14.21 6.71 -1.80
CA ILE A 594 -13.41 7.80 -2.40
C ILE A 594 -13.12 7.51 -3.87
N ILE A 595 -12.75 6.28 -4.25
CA ILE A 595 -12.52 5.91 -5.65
C ILE A 595 -13.83 5.97 -6.46
N LEU A 596 -14.93 5.45 -5.90
CA LEU A 596 -16.25 5.45 -6.55
C LEU A 596 -16.75 6.88 -6.83
N THR A 597 -16.44 7.85 -5.95
CA THR A 597 -16.79 9.27 -6.19
C THR A 597 -16.13 9.87 -7.45
N ASN A 598 -15.06 9.26 -7.96
CA ASN A 598 -14.38 9.70 -9.16
C ASN A 598 -14.98 9.09 -10.44
N ARG A 599 -15.69 7.96 -10.33
CA ARG A 599 -16.29 7.23 -11.47
C ARG A 599 -17.78 7.49 -11.65
N LEU A 600 -18.47 7.89 -10.59
CA LEU A 600 -19.89 8.22 -10.63
C LEU A 600 -20.05 9.75 -10.71
N PRO A 601 -20.66 10.32 -11.77
CA PRO A 601 -21.05 11.72 -11.83
C PRO A 601 -22.27 11.94 -10.92
N ILE A 602 -22.09 11.71 -9.62
CA ILE A 602 -23.13 11.93 -8.62
C ILE A 602 -23.22 13.43 -8.42
N ASN A 603 -24.38 13.99 -8.72
CA ASN A 603 -24.72 15.33 -8.27
C ASN A 603 -25.04 15.24 -6.77
N TRP A 604 -24.04 15.52 -5.95
CA TRP A 604 -24.06 15.39 -4.49
C TRP A 604 -25.10 16.29 -3.80
N ASP A 605 -25.79 17.15 -4.55
CA ASP A 605 -26.95 17.93 -4.10
C ASP A 605 -28.19 17.07 -3.74
N LYS A 606 -28.20 15.74 -3.94
CA LYS A 606 -29.45 14.94 -3.97
C LYS A 606 -29.57 13.69 -3.09
N TRP A 607 -28.53 13.18 -2.42
CA TRP A 607 -28.65 11.84 -1.80
C TRP A 607 -27.97 11.70 -0.45
N GLY A 608 -28.73 11.28 0.57
CA GLY A 608 -28.18 10.62 1.76
C GLY A 608 -29.15 10.49 2.94
N GLU A 609 -29.89 9.37 3.04
CA GLU A 609 -30.52 8.91 4.30
C GLU A 609 -30.69 7.38 4.33
N THR A 610 -30.16 6.71 5.37
CA THR A 610 -30.86 5.82 6.33
C THR A 610 -29.88 4.90 7.09
N ALA A 611 -29.97 4.87 8.43
CA ALA A 611 -29.94 3.66 9.29
C ALA A 611 -29.71 4.01 10.78
N LEU A 612 -30.59 3.54 11.67
CA LEU A 612 -30.44 3.60 13.13
C LEU A 612 -31.20 2.44 13.77
N THR A 613 -30.53 1.54 14.50
CA THR A 613 -31.08 0.55 15.46
C THR A 613 -30.01 0.18 16.53
N ASN A 614 -30.28 -0.78 17.44
CA ASN A 614 -29.47 -1.06 18.65
C ASN A 614 -28.78 -2.44 18.65
N SER A 615 -27.48 -2.48 18.34
CA SER A 615 -26.60 -3.66 18.51
C SER A 615 -25.12 -3.23 18.52
N ILE A 616 -24.21 -3.97 19.17
CA ILE A 616 -22.76 -3.69 19.14
C ILE A 616 -22.18 -3.75 17.71
N TYR A 617 -22.64 -4.71 16.90
CA TYR A 617 -22.33 -4.80 15.48
C TYR A 617 -22.82 -3.57 14.71
N LEU A 618 -23.90 -2.96 15.19
CA LEU A 618 -24.45 -1.75 14.61
C LEU A 618 -23.70 -0.50 15.08
N MET A 619 -23.15 -0.46 16.29
CA MET A 619 -22.23 0.60 16.69
C MET A 619 -20.97 0.58 15.82
N TYR A 620 -20.38 -0.60 15.57
CA TYR A 620 -19.27 -0.75 14.62
C TYR A 620 -19.68 -0.35 13.21
N PHE A 621 -20.85 -0.79 12.72
CA PHE A 621 -21.36 -0.39 11.41
C PHE A 621 -21.57 1.13 11.28
N CYS A 622 -22.22 1.76 12.28
CA CYS A 622 -22.46 3.20 12.31
C CYS A 622 -21.15 3.99 12.41
N TYR A 623 -20.20 3.53 13.21
CA TYR A 623 -18.86 4.12 13.29
C TYR A 623 -18.14 4.03 11.94
N VAL A 624 -18.12 2.83 11.34
CA VAL A 624 -17.54 2.55 10.03
C VAL A 624 -18.14 3.44 8.95
N PHE A 625 -19.47 3.55 8.93
CA PHE A 625 -20.22 4.37 7.99
C PHE A 625 -19.94 5.87 8.19
N TYR A 626 -20.05 6.38 9.41
CA TYR A 626 -19.77 7.79 9.74
C TYR A 626 -18.35 8.19 9.36
N ARG A 627 -17.36 7.38 9.76
CA ARG A 627 -15.94 7.64 9.45
C ARG A 627 -15.68 7.59 7.96
N SER A 628 -16.31 6.66 7.23
CA SER A 628 -16.22 6.59 5.77
C SER A 628 -16.80 7.83 5.09
N PHE A 629 -17.98 8.26 5.53
CA PHE A 629 -18.63 9.44 4.99
C PHE A 629 -17.80 10.70 5.25
N TYR A 630 -17.28 10.86 6.47
CA TYR A 630 -16.36 11.96 6.79
C TYR A 630 -15.15 12.01 5.84
N GLN A 631 -14.51 10.87 5.56
CA GLN A 631 -13.33 10.82 4.68
C GLN A 631 -13.65 11.19 3.24
N VAL A 632 -14.82 10.80 2.73
CA VAL A 632 -15.29 11.23 1.41
C VAL A 632 -15.54 12.73 1.40
N MET A 633 -16.25 13.25 2.39
CA MET A 633 -16.63 14.66 2.42
C MET A 633 -15.44 15.60 2.62
N ILE A 634 -14.48 15.25 3.47
CA ILE A 634 -13.25 16.06 3.64
C ILE A 634 -12.43 16.09 2.35
N THR A 635 -12.38 14.97 1.62
CA THR A 635 -11.74 14.89 0.30
C THR A 635 -12.42 15.84 -0.69
N ILE A 636 -13.75 15.86 -0.72
CA ILE A 636 -14.54 16.75 -1.59
C ILE A 636 -14.32 18.21 -1.24
N ALA A 637 -14.41 18.57 0.03
CA ALA A 637 -14.19 19.93 0.50
C ALA A 637 -12.80 20.44 0.11
N GLN A 638 -11.79 19.59 0.24
CA GLN A 638 -10.40 19.97 0.01
C GLN A 638 -10.11 20.39 -1.43
N TRP A 639 -10.46 19.55 -2.42
CA TRP A 639 -10.21 19.92 -3.82
C TRP A 639 -11.18 21.00 -4.33
N ASN A 640 -12.40 21.10 -3.78
CA ASN A 640 -13.34 22.17 -4.12
C ASN A 640 -12.84 23.55 -3.68
N ILE A 641 -12.29 23.66 -2.46
CA ILE A 641 -11.67 24.88 -1.97
C ILE A 641 -10.45 25.21 -2.83
N ALA A 642 -9.54 24.25 -3.03
CA ALA A 642 -8.32 24.46 -3.82
C ALA A 642 -8.62 24.95 -5.26
N LYS A 643 -9.65 24.40 -5.91
CA LYS A 643 -10.04 24.79 -7.27
C LYS A 643 -10.56 26.23 -7.35
N LYS A 644 -11.18 26.73 -6.29
CA LYS A 644 -11.76 28.09 -6.22
C LYS A 644 -10.81 29.14 -5.66
N MET A 645 -9.65 28.74 -5.14
CA MET A 645 -8.62 29.68 -4.69
C MET A 645 -7.97 30.38 -5.88
N THR A 646 -7.74 31.69 -5.73
CA THR A 646 -7.05 32.55 -6.70
C THR A 646 -5.58 32.74 -6.34
N THR A 647 -5.23 32.57 -5.06
CA THR A 647 -3.86 32.69 -4.54
C THR A 647 -3.26 31.29 -4.29
N ASP A 648 -1.95 31.15 -4.55
CA ASP A 648 -1.19 29.94 -4.28
C ASP A 648 -0.74 29.90 -2.80
N SER A 649 -1.70 29.97 -1.87
CA SER A 649 -1.51 29.96 -0.41
C SER A 649 -2.31 28.82 0.23
N PHE A 650 -2.12 27.60 -0.29
CA PHE A 650 -2.88 26.40 0.09
C PHE A 650 -2.58 25.95 1.53
N GLY A 651 -1.30 25.98 1.94
CA GLY A 651 -0.87 25.67 3.30
C GLY A 651 -1.56 26.56 4.33
N LEU A 652 -1.63 27.85 4.07
CA LEU A 652 -2.30 28.82 4.94
C LEU A 652 -3.79 28.51 5.11
N VAL A 653 -4.54 28.32 4.02
CA VAL A 653 -6.00 28.09 4.08
C VAL A 653 -6.34 26.76 4.77
N PHE A 654 -5.66 25.67 4.42
CA PHE A 654 -5.93 24.38 5.05
C PHE A 654 -5.48 24.36 6.50
N GLY A 655 -4.35 24.99 6.83
CA GLY A 655 -3.88 25.12 8.20
C GLY A 655 -4.83 25.94 9.07
N VAL A 656 -5.39 27.04 8.55
CA VAL A 656 -6.41 27.84 9.26
C VAL A 656 -7.68 27.02 9.49
N ASN A 657 -8.15 26.26 8.51
CA ASN A 657 -9.32 25.39 8.69
C ASN A 657 -9.10 24.35 9.79
N SER A 658 -7.92 23.72 9.83
CA SER A 658 -7.54 22.78 10.89
C SER A 658 -7.39 23.47 12.25
N PHE A 659 -6.83 24.68 12.29
CA PHE A 659 -6.70 25.47 13.53
C PHE A 659 -8.07 25.85 14.12
N ILE A 660 -9.00 26.31 13.28
CA ILE A 660 -10.38 26.60 13.71
C ILE A 660 -11.05 25.32 14.22
N ALA A 661 -10.84 24.18 13.56
CA ALA A 661 -11.37 22.89 14.02
C ALA A 661 -10.87 22.55 15.44
N LEU A 662 -9.60 22.80 15.75
CA LEU A 662 -9.02 22.56 17.07
C LEU A 662 -9.56 23.53 18.14
N ILE A 663 -9.80 24.79 17.79
CA ILE A 663 -10.44 25.75 18.70
C ILE A 663 -11.85 25.27 19.03
N LEU A 664 -12.64 24.91 18.02
CA LEU A 664 -14.00 24.39 18.20
C LEU A 664 -13.98 23.11 19.04
N GLN A 665 -13.02 22.21 18.79
CA GLN A 665 -12.84 20.99 19.56
C GLN A 665 -12.57 21.31 21.03
N SER A 666 -11.64 22.22 21.30
CA SER A 666 -11.27 22.64 22.67
C SER A 666 -12.45 23.25 23.41
N ILE A 667 -13.25 24.10 22.75
CA ILE A 667 -14.47 24.68 23.33
C ILE A 667 -15.46 23.56 23.69
N LEU A 668 -15.67 22.58 22.81
CA LEU A 668 -16.57 21.45 23.09
C LEU A 668 -16.08 20.59 24.26
N VAL A 669 -14.79 20.30 24.36
CA VAL A 669 -14.25 19.52 25.50
C VAL A 669 -14.45 20.28 26.82
N ILE A 670 -14.11 21.57 26.85
CA ILE A 670 -14.23 22.40 28.06
C ILE A 670 -15.69 22.58 28.49
N THR A 671 -16.61 22.74 27.54
CA THR A 671 -18.02 22.98 27.85
C THR A 671 -18.77 21.69 28.20
N VAL A 672 -18.51 20.59 27.51
CA VAL A 672 -19.30 19.34 27.64
C VAL A 672 -18.68 18.39 28.66
N THR A 673 -17.37 18.17 28.60
CA THR A 673 -16.72 17.05 29.29
C THR A 673 -15.92 17.48 30.52
N ASP A 674 -15.30 18.67 30.50
CA ASP A 674 -14.57 19.17 31.67
C ASP A 674 -15.54 19.36 32.86
N LYS A 675 -15.10 18.99 34.06
CA LYS A 675 -15.86 19.14 35.31
C LYS A 675 -16.19 20.60 35.62
N ARG A 676 -15.43 21.56 35.07
CA ARG A 676 -15.71 23.00 35.15
C ARG A 676 -16.83 23.44 34.21
N GLY A 677 -17.12 22.65 33.18
CA GLY A 677 -18.26 22.79 32.29
C GLY A 677 -19.45 21.97 32.77
N LEU A 678 -20.08 21.21 31.87
CA LEU A 678 -21.21 20.34 32.18
C LEU A 678 -20.79 19.03 32.87
N GLY A 679 -19.51 18.64 32.81
CA GLY A 679 -18.98 17.43 33.45
C GLY A 679 -19.69 16.14 33.02
N MET A 680 -20.18 16.07 31.78
CA MET A 680 -21.00 14.95 31.31
C MET A 680 -20.21 13.65 31.20
N GLY A 681 -20.85 12.52 31.52
CA GLY A 681 -20.28 11.19 31.30
C GLY A 681 -20.01 10.92 29.81
N VAL A 682 -19.19 9.91 29.50
CA VAL A 682 -18.76 9.59 28.12
C VAL A 682 -19.97 9.30 27.21
N ARG A 683 -20.96 8.54 27.71
CA ARG A 683 -22.19 8.20 26.97
C ARG A 683 -23.06 9.41 26.69
N ASP A 684 -23.28 10.27 27.70
CA ASP A 684 -24.10 11.47 27.56
C ASP A 684 -23.43 12.49 26.63
N SER A 685 -22.10 12.61 26.72
CA SER A 685 -21.29 13.43 25.81
C SER A 685 -21.45 12.96 24.36
N PHE A 686 -21.40 11.65 24.11
CA PHE A 686 -21.63 11.06 22.79
C PHE A 686 -23.03 11.38 22.24
N LEU A 687 -24.05 11.24 23.07
CA LEU A 687 -25.44 11.51 22.67
C LEU A 687 -25.66 13.00 22.36
N LEU A 688 -25.05 13.90 23.13
CA LEU A 688 -25.05 15.34 22.84
C LEU A 688 -24.34 15.65 21.53
N TYR A 689 -23.17 15.06 21.27
CA TYR A 689 -22.45 15.25 20.01
C TYR A 689 -23.26 14.70 18.82
N ALA A 690 -23.98 13.60 18.97
CA ALA A 690 -24.88 13.07 17.95
C ALA A 690 -26.08 14.03 17.71
N ALA A 691 -26.66 14.60 18.76
CA ALA A 691 -27.74 15.57 18.65
C ALA A 691 -27.28 16.87 17.94
N ILE A 692 -26.07 17.36 18.26
CA ILE A 692 -25.45 18.50 17.57
C ILE A 692 -25.29 18.20 16.07
N HIS A 693 -24.87 16.98 15.70
CA HIS A 693 -24.79 16.58 14.29
C HIS A 693 -26.15 16.52 13.61
N ALA A 694 -27.16 15.93 14.27
CA ALA A 694 -28.50 15.85 13.72
C ALA A 694 -29.08 17.25 13.45
N PHE A 695 -28.83 18.18 14.37
CA PHE A 695 -29.23 19.58 14.20
C PHE A 695 -28.50 20.27 13.05
N ILE A 696 -27.19 20.09 12.92
CA ILE A 696 -26.41 20.63 11.80
C ILE A 696 -26.88 20.03 10.48
N ALA A 697 -27.11 18.71 10.42
CA ALA A 697 -27.62 18.02 9.25
C ALA A 697 -28.99 18.57 8.83
N LEU A 698 -29.87 18.84 9.80
CA LEU A 698 -31.17 19.47 9.56
C LEU A 698 -31.05 20.86 8.93
N ILE A 699 -30.13 21.71 9.42
CA ILE A 699 -29.87 23.03 8.82
C ILE A 699 -29.44 22.90 7.35
N PHE A 700 -28.54 21.95 7.06
CA PHE A 700 -28.09 21.70 5.69
C PHE A 700 -29.21 21.18 4.81
N PHE A 701 -30.02 20.26 5.32
CA PHE A 701 -31.16 19.71 4.61
C PHE A 701 -32.16 20.81 4.22
N ILE A 702 -32.46 21.73 5.15
CA ILE A 702 -33.30 22.91 4.89
C ILE A 702 -32.65 23.82 3.84
N SER A 703 -31.34 24.06 3.91
CA SER A 703 -30.60 24.88 2.92
C SER A 703 -30.63 24.26 1.52
N VAL A 704 -30.54 22.94 1.40
CA VAL A 704 -30.61 22.21 0.12
C VAL A 704 -32.02 22.30 -0.44
N ILE A 705 -33.05 22.02 0.37
CA ILE A 705 -34.46 22.18 -0.03
C ILE A 705 -34.72 23.59 -0.53
N PHE A 706 -34.25 24.61 0.19
CA PHE A 706 -34.41 26.01 -0.22
C PHE A 706 -33.72 26.32 -1.56
N SER A 707 -32.52 25.77 -1.78
CA SER A 707 -31.79 25.93 -3.05
C SER A 707 -32.48 25.23 -4.22
N ILE A 708 -33.03 24.03 -3.98
CA ILE A 708 -33.83 23.28 -4.95
C ILE A 708 -35.11 24.04 -5.30
N ILE A 709 -35.81 24.57 -4.29
CA ILE A 709 -37.01 25.39 -4.48
C ILE A 709 -36.68 26.63 -5.31
N ILE A 710 -35.59 27.36 -5.00
CA ILE A 710 -35.15 28.51 -5.78
C ILE A 710 -34.80 28.12 -7.22
N TYR A 711 -34.10 27.00 -7.42
CA TYR A 711 -33.74 26.51 -8.74
C TYR A 711 -34.98 26.22 -9.59
N TYR A 712 -35.96 25.48 -9.06
CA TYR A 712 -37.21 25.22 -9.77
C TYR A 712 -38.04 26.49 -9.98
N ARG A 713 -38.06 27.41 -9.01
CA ARG A 713 -38.76 28.69 -9.14
C ARG A 713 -38.13 29.58 -10.22
N ASN A 714 -36.80 29.56 -10.36
CA ASN A 714 -36.09 30.30 -11.40
C ASN A 714 -36.18 29.61 -12.76
N LYS A 715 -36.14 28.28 -12.81
CA LYS A 715 -36.38 27.51 -14.05
C LYS A 715 -37.78 27.79 -14.62
N ASN A 716 -38.80 27.81 -13.75
CA ASN A 716 -40.18 28.14 -14.15
C ASN A 716 -40.33 29.60 -14.57
N LYS A 717 -39.56 30.54 -14.01
CA LYS A 717 -39.51 31.95 -14.46
C LYS A 717 -38.83 32.16 -15.82
N VAL A 718 -37.86 31.32 -16.18
CA VAL A 718 -37.19 31.39 -17.49
C VAL A 718 -38.06 30.78 -18.59
N VAL A 719 -38.82 29.72 -18.29
CA VAL A 719 -39.79 29.12 -19.23
C VAL A 719 -41.03 30.01 -19.41
N GLY A 720 -41.48 30.71 -18.36
CA GLY A 720 -42.64 31.63 -18.42
C GLY A 720 -42.39 33.00 -19.07
N LYS A 721 -41.16 33.30 -19.51
CA LYS A 721 -40.83 34.51 -20.31
C LYS A 721 -40.64 34.23 -21.81
N GLY A 722 -40.84 32.98 -22.22
CA GLY A 722 -40.74 32.53 -23.62
C GLY A 722 -42.07 32.06 -24.21
N ILE A 723 -43.21 32.55 -23.70
CA ILE A 723 -44.54 32.41 -24.29
C ILE A 723 -45.12 33.80 -24.48
#